data_AF-A0A966QEF4-F1
#
_entry.id   AF-A0A966QEF4-F1
#
_cell.length_a   1.000
_cell.length_b   1.000
_cell.length_c   1.000
_cell.angle_alpha   90.00
_cell.angle_beta   90.00
_cell.angle_gamma   90.00
#
_symmetry.space_group_name_H-M   'P 1'
#
loop_
_entity.id
_entity.type
_entity.pdbx_description
1 polymer ?
#
loop_
_entity_poly.entity_id
_entity_poly.type
_entity_poly.pdbx_seq_one_letter_code
_entity_poly.pdbx_strand_id
1 'polypeptide(L)'
;MVATLNKEATHDIVSKGLEALRNLEHRGASGAEVNSGDGAGILTCIPDEFFRSHVAFDLPAQGSYAAGIAFLPRDFAAHSRVEKIAEEEGLSILGWRTLPINPTSLGATALSVMPDFQQIFIASREGFTDLDLDRRAFCFRKRAEHELSIYFPSLSSRTIVYKGMLTTGQLEEFFPDLSHADFRSPLALVHSRFSTNTFPSWPLAHPYRFIAHNGEINTVRGNRNWMAAREALLSSDLIPGEISRLFPIVDPSGSDSASFDEVLELLYLGGRSLPHSILMMIPEAWENHESMPENRRDFYRFHASLMEPWDGPACVTFTDGNQIGAVLDRNGLRPSRFWVTDDGLVILSSEVGVLDIAPEKVIRKGRLQPGRMFLVDIQEGRIIEDDEIKDSLANSAPYSEWLHAGIVRLSELPAREHIIYPHSSVLRRQRAFGYTEEELRVIITPMAKSGAEPIGSMGTDTPLAALSDKPRLLFDYFSQLFAQVTNPPLDAIREELVTSLGGSIGPEHNLLDPGPASCRQISLAFPVIDNDELAKIIHVNADGNHPGFISYVVKGLFPIAEGGEGLRRRIEEIRAEVSQAIDAGARIIVLSDRDGDADNAPIPSLLLTSAVHHHLIREKTRTKVGLVVETGEVREVHHVALLIGYGAAAVNPYLAMETAEDLVLQGVITDVTPEKAVRNLIKALGKGV
;
A
#
# COMPACT_ATOMS: atom_id res chain seq x y z
N MET A 1 6.47 20.05 10.49
CA MET A 1 6.86 20.90 9.36
C MET A 1 6.71 22.37 9.71
N VAL A 2 7.59 23.19 9.14
CA VAL A 2 7.58 24.66 9.21
C VAL A 2 7.72 25.20 7.80
N ALA A 3 6.96 26.23 7.43
CA ALA A 3 6.98 26.82 6.10
C ALA A 3 6.63 28.31 6.13
N THR A 4 6.95 29.04 5.07
CA THR A 4 6.59 30.46 4.91
C THR A 4 5.68 30.70 3.72
N LEU A 5 4.67 31.55 3.91
CA LEU A 5 3.80 32.06 2.84
C LEU A 5 4.44 33.25 2.09
N ASN A 6 5.52 33.81 2.61
CA ASN A 6 6.20 34.98 2.02
C ASN A 6 7.10 34.62 0.83
N LYS A 7 7.20 33.33 0.48
CA LYS A 7 8.01 32.79 -0.63
C LYS A 7 9.53 32.95 -0.50
N GLU A 8 10.00 33.68 0.51
CA GLU A 8 11.42 33.92 0.74
C GLU A 8 12.08 32.80 1.54
N ALA A 9 13.16 32.24 1.01
CA ALA A 9 13.99 31.28 1.73
C ALA A 9 14.83 32.00 2.80
N THR A 10 14.71 31.58 4.05
CA THR A 10 15.50 32.14 5.16
C THR A 10 16.11 31.04 6.02
N HIS A 11 17.19 31.37 6.73
CA HIS A 11 17.78 30.45 7.70
C HIS A 11 16.87 30.27 8.92
N ASP A 12 16.09 31.30 9.28
CA ASP A 12 15.14 31.25 10.39
C ASP A 12 14.11 30.11 10.26
N ILE A 13 13.66 29.77 9.05
CA ILE A 13 12.79 28.60 8.82
C ILE A 13 13.50 27.29 9.15
N VAL A 14 14.79 27.18 8.80
CA VAL A 14 15.62 26.00 9.12
C VAL A 14 15.84 25.91 10.63
N SER A 15 16.21 27.01 11.28
CA SER A 15 16.41 27.10 12.72
C SER A 15 15.13 26.74 13.49
N LYS A 16 13.97 27.24 13.06
CA LYS A 16 12.65 26.87 13.63
C LYS A 16 12.31 25.41 13.39
N GLY A 17 12.68 24.83 12.25
CA GLY A 17 12.57 23.39 12.00
C GLY A 17 13.36 22.58 13.03
N LEU A 18 14.61 22.94 13.27
CA LEU A 18 15.49 22.28 14.24
C LEU A 18 15.02 22.48 15.69
N GLU A 19 14.53 23.67 16.05
CA GLU A 19 13.91 23.92 17.35
C GLU A 19 12.67 23.05 17.56
N ALA A 20 11.79 22.97 16.56
CA ALA A 20 10.63 22.10 16.62
C ALA A 20 11.01 20.63 16.78
N LEU A 21 12.10 20.18 16.14
CA LEU A 21 12.63 18.83 16.29
C LEU A 21 13.11 18.56 17.72
N ARG A 22 13.89 19.48 18.32
CA ARG A 22 14.35 19.39 19.71
C ARG A 22 13.21 19.30 20.72
N ASN A 23 12.13 20.06 20.46
CA ASN A 23 10.94 20.06 21.31
C ASN A 23 10.08 18.78 21.15
N LEU A 24 10.49 17.82 20.31
CA LEU A 24 9.85 16.51 20.14
C LEU A 24 10.68 15.36 20.74
N GLU A 25 11.76 15.63 21.48
CA GLU A 25 12.62 14.59 22.08
C GLU A 25 11.83 13.59 22.94
N HIS A 26 10.81 14.05 23.69
CA HIS A 26 9.97 13.17 24.53
C HIS A 26 9.10 12.18 23.75
N ARG A 27 9.01 12.35 22.42
CA ARG A 27 8.36 11.38 21.51
C ARG A 27 9.34 10.44 20.83
N GLY A 28 10.64 10.73 20.91
CA GLY A 28 11.69 9.85 20.43
C GLY A 28 11.97 8.73 21.43
N ALA A 29 12.56 7.65 20.95
CA ALA A 29 13.26 6.70 21.80
C ALA A 29 14.76 7.01 21.77
N SER A 30 15.37 7.04 22.94
CA SER A 30 16.80 6.76 23.07
C SER A 30 16.97 5.25 23.13
N GLY A 31 17.94 4.71 22.39
CA GLY A 31 18.29 3.29 22.40
C GLY A 31 18.88 2.85 23.74
N ALA A 32 19.57 1.72 23.76
CA ALA A 32 20.20 1.20 24.98
C ALA A 32 21.22 2.18 25.63
N GLU A 33 21.74 3.11 24.84
CA GLU A 33 22.60 4.21 25.28
C GLU A 33 21.86 5.54 25.14
N VAL A 34 22.00 6.43 26.13
CA VAL A 34 21.37 7.77 26.15
C VAL A 34 21.73 8.60 24.89
N ASN A 35 22.90 8.34 24.31
CA ASN A 35 23.44 9.10 23.18
C ASN A 35 23.24 8.41 21.82
N SER A 36 22.42 7.36 21.76
CA SER A 36 22.06 6.65 20.53
C SER A 36 20.57 6.81 20.29
N GLY A 37 20.16 7.68 19.35
CA GLY A 37 18.75 7.85 18.96
C GLY A 37 18.32 6.88 17.85
N ASP A 38 17.04 6.55 17.78
CA ASP A 38 16.47 5.66 16.75
C ASP A 38 16.41 6.29 15.35
N GLY A 39 16.58 7.62 15.27
CA GLY A 39 16.71 8.36 14.02
C GLY A 39 16.07 9.75 14.08
N ALA A 40 16.80 10.75 13.58
CA ALA A 40 16.32 12.11 13.42
C ALA A 40 16.80 12.69 12.08
N GLY A 41 16.05 13.65 11.55
CA GLY A 41 16.42 14.31 10.31
C GLY A 41 15.56 15.50 9.95
N ILE A 42 16.02 16.21 8.92
CA ILE A 42 15.42 17.38 8.32
C ILE A 42 15.49 17.29 6.79
N LEU A 43 14.40 17.64 6.12
CA LEU A 43 14.31 17.88 4.69
C LEU A 43 14.10 19.38 4.47
N THR A 44 14.92 19.97 3.60
CA THR A 44 14.81 21.37 3.18
C THR A 44 14.80 21.47 1.66
N CYS A 45 14.52 22.65 1.11
CA CYS A 45 14.89 22.93 -0.27
C CYS A 45 16.42 23.00 -0.41
N ILE A 46 16.92 22.88 -1.64
CA ILE A 46 18.35 23.04 -1.93
C ILE A 46 18.81 24.46 -1.57
N PRO A 47 19.81 24.60 -0.67
CA PRO A 47 20.38 25.90 -0.31
C PRO A 47 21.45 26.31 -1.35
N ASP A 48 21.01 26.80 -2.50
CA ASP A 48 21.88 27.08 -3.67
C ASP A 48 23.05 28.02 -3.33
N GLU A 49 22.80 29.13 -2.63
CA GLU A 49 23.82 30.11 -2.20
C GLU A 49 24.90 29.46 -1.32
N PHE A 50 24.48 28.60 -0.39
CA PHE A 50 25.39 27.83 0.45
C PHE A 50 26.24 26.87 -0.39
N PHE A 51 25.63 26.06 -1.26
CA PHE A 51 26.39 25.10 -2.05
C PHE A 51 27.41 25.75 -2.98
N ARG A 52 27.05 26.81 -3.70
CA ARG A 52 27.99 27.54 -4.56
C ARG A 52 29.23 28.03 -3.82
N SER A 53 29.08 28.40 -2.55
CA SER A 53 30.18 28.90 -1.72
C SER A 53 31.03 27.79 -1.09
N HIS A 54 30.58 26.53 -1.13
CA HIS A 54 31.16 25.40 -0.39
C HIS A 54 31.56 24.20 -1.27
N VAL A 55 31.49 24.34 -2.60
CA VAL A 55 32.02 23.36 -3.57
C VAL A 55 33.20 23.96 -4.35
N ALA A 56 34.07 23.08 -4.87
CA ALA A 56 35.26 23.48 -5.63
C ALA A 56 35.05 23.54 -7.16
N PHE A 57 33.80 23.40 -7.61
CA PHE A 57 33.41 23.32 -9.02
C PHE A 57 32.20 24.22 -9.30
N ASP A 58 32.04 24.62 -10.56
CA ASP A 58 30.94 25.50 -10.94
C ASP A 58 29.61 24.74 -10.97
N LEU A 59 28.61 25.31 -10.30
CA LEU A 59 27.23 24.81 -10.36
C LEU A 59 26.46 25.54 -11.47
N PRO A 60 25.71 24.82 -12.33
CA PRO A 60 24.70 25.41 -13.21
C PRO A 60 23.66 26.23 -12.44
N ALA A 61 22.75 26.89 -13.16
CA ALA A 61 21.62 27.60 -12.53
C ALA A 61 20.82 26.67 -11.59
N GLN A 62 20.21 27.23 -10.55
CA GLN A 62 19.31 26.47 -9.67
C GLN A 62 18.22 25.76 -10.49
N GLY A 63 17.90 24.51 -10.15
CA GLY A 63 17.03 23.64 -10.95
C GLY A 63 17.75 22.92 -12.11
N SER A 64 18.94 23.37 -12.53
CA SER A 64 19.74 22.71 -13.59
C SER A 64 20.80 21.75 -13.05
N TYR A 65 20.86 21.56 -11.74
CA TYR A 65 21.65 20.51 -11.10
C TYR A 65 20.81 19.85 -9.99
N ALA A 66 21.13 18.59 -9.70
CA ALA A 66 20.61 17.85 -8.56
C ALA A 66 21.74 17.57 -7.57
N ALA A 67 21.42 17.63 -6.29
CA ALA A 67 22.32 17.34 -5.19
C ALA A 67 21.74 16.26 -4.27
N GLY A 68 22.61 15.46 -3.68
CA GLY A 68 22.20 14.42 -2.75
C GLY A 68 23.34 14.00 -1.85
N ILE A 69 23.00 13.42 -0.69
CA ILE A 69 23.97 12.83 0.23
C ILE A 69 24.04 11.33 -0.07
N ALA A 70 25.20 10.82 -0.44
CA ALA A 70 25.47 9.40 -0.55
C ALA A 70 25.94 8.88 0.82
N PHE A 71 25.24 7.86 1.33
CA PHE A 71 25.70 7.03 2.43
C PHE A 71 26.50 5.90 1.81
N LEU A 72 27.81 5.93 2.03
CA LEU A 72 28.78 5.02 1.44
C LEU A 72 29.28 4.03 2.51
N PRO A 73 29.61 2.78 2.12
CA PRO A 73 30.33 1.88 3.00
C PRO A 73 31.74 2.45 3.23
N ARG A 74 32.36 2.09 4.35
CA ARG A 74 33.76 2.48 4.61
C ARG A 74 34.68 1.99 3.49
N ASP A 75 35.63 2.84 3.11
CA ASP A 75 36.58 2.57 2.02
C ASP A 75 35.90 2.32 0.65
N PHE A 76 34.81 3.03 0.36
CA PHE A 76 34.09 2.91 -0.91
C PHE A 76 34.98 3.19 -2.13
N ALA A 77 35.19 2.15 -2.95
CA ALA A 77 36.12 2.19 -4.09
C ALA A 77 35.43 2.21 -5.47
N ALA A 78 34.09 2.26 -5.53
CA ALA A 78 33.34 2.08 -6.78
C ALA A 78 32.92 3.40 -7.46
N HIS A 79 33.64 4.51 -7.23
CA HIS A 79 33.36 5.82 -7.86
C HIS A 79 33.30 5.76 -9.39
N SER A 80 34.17 4.99 -10.03
CA SER A 80 34.16 4.83 -11.49
C SER A 80 32.90 4.11 -12.00
N ARG A 81 32.30 3.22 -11.19
CA ARG A 81 31.01 2.60 -11.54
C ARG A 81 29.88 3.60 -11.36
N VAL A 82 29.91 4.44 -10.33
CA VAL A 82 28.94 5.53 -10.14
C VAL A 82 28.97 6.48 -11.35
N GLU A 83 30.16 6.90 -11.78
CA GLU A 83 30.34 7.73 -12.98
C GLU A 83 29.72 7.05 -14.20
N LYS A 84 30.05 5.78 -14.45
CA LYS A 84 29.52 5.03 -15.59
C LYS A 84 27.98 4.91 -15.57
N ILE A 85 27.37 4.67 -14.42
CA ILE A 85 25.89 4.64 -14.31
C ILE A 85 25.33 6.03 -14.62
N ALA A 86 25.95 7.12 -14.13
CA ALA A 86 25.52 8.47 -14.46
C ALA A 86 25.59 8.73 -15.98
N GLU A 87 26.65 8.31 -16.66
CA GLU A 87 26.77 8.47 -18.12
C GLU A 87 25.69 7.68 -18.87
N GLU A 88 25.44 6.43 -18.46
CA GLU A 88 24.41 5.57 -19.04
C GLU A 88 22.99 6.14 -18.89
N GLU A 89 22.74 6.90 -17.81
CA GLU A 89 21.47 7.59 -17.55
C GLU A 89 21.44 9.04 -18.08
N GLY A 90 22.43 9.44 -18.89
CA GLY A 90 22.46 10.75 -19.54
C GLY A 90 22.77 11.92 -18.59
N LEU A 91 23.50 11.64 -17.51
CA LEU A 91 23.90 12.59 -16.47
C LEU A 91 25.43 12.78 -16.48
N SER A 92 25.86 13.93 -15.97
CA SER A 92 27.26 14.23 -15.68
C SER A 92 27.41 14.54 -14.20
N ILE A 93 28.38 13.90 -13.55
CA ILE A 93 28.77 14.25 -12.18
C ILE A 93 29.62 15.52 -12.28
N LEU A 94 29.13 16.61 -11.69
CA LEU A 94 29.81 17.89 -11.60
C LEU A 94 30.97 17.83 -10.60
N GLY A 95 30.75 17.11 -9.51
CA GLY A 95 31.77 16.82 -8.52
C GLY A 95 31.21 16.22 -7.25
N TRP A 96 32.12 15.92 -6.33
CA TRP A 96 31.84 15.40 -5.01
C TRP A 96 32.31 16.39 -3.94
N ARG A 97 31.53 16.54 -2.87
CA ARG A 97 31.90 17.29 -1.67
C ARG A 97 31.91 16.33 -0.49
N THR A 98 33.03 16.20 0.19
CA THR A 98 33.07 15.52 1.49
C THR A 98 32.18 16.28 2.45
N LEU A 99 31.16 15.62 3.00
CA LEU A 99 30.21 16.28 3.88
C LEU A 99 30.87 16.54 5.25
N PRO A 100 30.91 17.80 5.75
CA PRO A 100 31.38 18.07 7.09
C PRO A 100 30.47 17.38 8.11
N ILE A 101 31.05 16.57 8.99
CA ILE A 101 30.34 15.90 10.08
C ILE A 101 31.06 16.07 11.42
N ASN A 102 30.31 16.02 12.52
CA ASN A 102 30.85 15.98 13.88
C ASN A 102 30.31 14.76 14.64
N PRO A 103 31.03 13.62 14.64
CA PRO A 103 30.56 12.39 15.30
C PRO A 103 30.79 12.36 16.82
N THR A 104 31.29 13.43 17.44
CA THR A 104 31.79 13.42 18.82
C THR A 104 30.71 13.07 19.86
N SER A 105 29.46 13.47 19.61
CA SER A 105 28.34 13.23 20.54
C SER A 105 27.65 11.88 20.37
N LEU A 106 28.04 11.07 19.38
CA LEU A 106 27.37 9.80 19.05
C LEU A 106 27.74 8.66 20.00
N GLY A 107 26.74 7.81 20.30
CA GLY A 107 26.95 6.55 20.99
C GLY A 107 27.69 5.50 20.15
N ALA A 108 28.22 4.48 20.82
CA ALA A 108 29.04 3.44 20.18
C ALA A 108 28.22 2.64 19.15
N THR A 109 26.93 2.46 19.41
CA THR A 109 26.02 1.75 18.52
C THR A 109 25.87 2.47 17.18
N ALA A 110 25.56 3.78 17.19
CA ALA A 110 25.44 4.58 15.97
C ALA A 110 26.77 4.65 15.19
N LEU A 111 27.89 4.81 15.89
CA LEU A 111 29.24 4.84 15.30
C LEU A 111 29.64 3.52 14.63
N SER A 112 29.20 2.38 15.18
CA SER A 112 29.56 1.05 14.66
C SER A 112 29.03 0.79 13.25
N VAL A 113 27.89 1.40 12.91
CA VAL A 113 27.23 1.27 11.60
C VAL A 113 27.18 2.58 10.82
N MET A 114 27.93 3.61 11.25
CA MET A 114 27.97 4.90 10.57
C MET A 114 28.59 4.76 9.18
N PRO A 115 27.89 5.20 8.12
CA PRO A 115 28.43 5.25 6.76
C PRO A 115 29.41 6.41 6.62
N ASP A 116 30.21 6.39 5.56
CA ASP A 116 30.89 7.59 5.08
C ASP A 116 29.89 8.46 4.31
N PHE A 117 30.00 9.78 4.47
CA PHE A 117 29.08 10.73 3.84
C PHE A 117 29.79 11.54 2.77
N GLN A 118 29.26 11.51 1.55
CA GLN A 118 29.67 12.42 0.48
C GLN A 118 28.46 13.01 -0.20
N GLN A 119 28.53 14.30 -0.53
CA GLN A 119 27.55 14.94 -1.38
C GLN A 119 27.95 14.79 -2.84
N ILE A 120 27.01 14.33 -3.66
CA ILE A 120 27.16 14.27 -5.11
C ILE A 120 26.35 15.39 -5.75
N PHE A 121 26.92 15.99 -6.80
CA PHE A 121 26.26 17.01 -7.62
C PHE A 121 26.24 16.53 -9.06
N ILE A 122 25.06 16.49 -9.67
CA ILE A 122 24.86 15.98 -11.02
C ILE A 122 24.07 16.97 -11.87
N ALA A 123 24.31 16.98 -13.17
CA ALA A 123 23.56 17.75 -14.15
C ALA A 123 23.21 16.88 -15.35
N SER A 124 22.18 17.30 -16.08
CA SER A 124 21.82 16.66 -17.34
C SER A 124 22.84 16.98 -18.44
N ARG A 125 23.21 15.97 -19.24
CA ARG A 125 24.01 16.16 -20.47
C ARG A 125 23.22 16.83 -21.60
N GLU A 126 21.90 16.76 -21.53
CA GLU A 126 20.97 17.28 -22.54
C GLU A 126 20.29 18.59 -22.08
N GLY A 127 20.64 19.09 -20.90
CA GLY A 127 20.10 20.36 -20.39
C GLY A 127 18.71 20.27 -19.76
N PHE A 128 18.26 19.07 -19.35
CA PHE A 128 17.04 18.92 -18.56
C PHE A 128 17.18 19.61 -17.19
N THR A 129 16.07 20.15 -16.71
CA THR A 129 15.99 20.95 -15.47
C THR A 129 14.80 20.48 -14.63
N ASP A 130 14.80 20.89 -13.36
CA ASP A 130 13.71 20.67 -12.41
C ASP A 130 13.24 19.21 -12.38
N LEU A 131 11.95 18.97 -12.58
CA LEU A 131 11.35 17.64 -12.50
C LEU A 131 11.88 16.68 -13.56
N ASP A 132 12.28 17.17 -14.73
CA ASP A 132 12.88 16.33 -15.77
C ASP A 132 14.29 15.88 -15.40
N LEU A 133 15.03 16.74 -14.69
CA LEU A 133 16.30 16.33 -14.09
C LEU A 133 16.08 15.31 -12.98
N ASP A 134 15.08 15.52 -12.12
CA ASP A 134 14.74 14.59 -11.03
C ASP A 134 14.32 13.20 -11.55
N ARG A 135 13.62 13.11 -12.69
CA ARG A 135 13.29 11.84 -13.35
C ARG A 135 14.53 11.04 -13.74
N ARG A 136 15.57 11.72 -14.27
CA ARG A 136 16.85 11.08 -14.60
C ARG A 136 17.64 10.74 -13.34
N ALA A 137 17.65 11.64 -12.36
CA ALA A 137 18.28 11.42 -11.06
C ALA A 137 17.67 10.22 -10.32
N PHE A 138 16.36 10.02 -10.42
CA PHE A 138 15.65 8.82 -9.93
C PHE A 138 16.16 7.54 -10.59
N CYS A 139 16.27 7.51 -11.93
CA CYS A 139 16.80 6.34 -12.65
C CYS A 139 18.24 6.02 -12.22
N PHE A 140 19.10 7.05 -12.19
CA PHE A 140 20.48 6.93 -11.73
C PHE A 140 20.55 6.42 -10.28
N ARG A 141 19.77 6.99 -9.38
CA ARG A 141 19.73 6.61 -7.97
C ARG A 141 19.29 5.16 -7.80
N LYS A 142 18.18 4.75 -8.41
CA LYS A 142 17.69 3.36 -8.33
C LYS A 142 18.73 2.36 -8.82
N ARG A 143 19.38 2.64 -9.95
CA ARG A 143 20.45 1.78 -10.46
C ARG A 143 21.68 1.77 -9.56
N ALA A 144 22.10 2.91 -9.05
CA ALA A 144 23.21 2.99 -8.11
C ALA A 144 22.91 2.21 -6.81
N GLU A 145 21.71 2.33 -6.25
CA GLU A 145 21.29 1.62 -5.03
C GLU A 145 21.14 0.10 -5.25
N HIS A 146 20.78 -0.35 -6.46
CA HIS A 146 20.69 -1.78 -6.79
C HIS A 146 22.05 -2.42 -7.10
N GLU A 147 22.92 -1.69 -7.81
CA GLU A 147 24.20 -2.22 -8.29
C GLU A 147 25.34 -2.04 -7.27
N LEU A 148 25.19 -1.08 -6.35
CA LEU A 148 26.24 -0.68 -5.40
C LEU A 148 25.66 -0.58 -3.99
N SER A 149 26.48 -0.80 -2.97
CA SER A 149 26.08 -0.67 -1.57
C SER A 149 25.99 0.81 -1.12
N ILE A 150 25.29 1.64 -1.88
CA ILE A 150 25.08 3.07 -1.61
C ILE A 150 23.61 3.30 -1.24
N TYR A 151 23.35 4.27 -0.36
CA TYR A 151 22.01 4.75 -0.11
C TYR A 151 21.94 6.28 -0.26
N PHE A 152 20.90 6.78 -0.93
CA PHE A 152 20.66 8.21 -1.09
C PHE A 152 19.37 8.61 -0.35
N PRO A 153 19.44 9.31 0.81
CA PRO A 153 18.28 9.89 1.47
C PRO A 153 17.45 10.79 0.54
N SER A 154 18.14 11.50 -0.36
CA SER A 154 17.57 12.33 -1.42
C SER A 154 18.61 12.48 -2.54
N LEU A 155 18.12 12.66 -3.76
CA LEU A 155 18.91 13.13 -4.89
C LEU A 155 17.95 13.87 -5.84
N SER A 156 17.88 15.18 -5.70
CA SER A 156 16.89 16.03 -6.35
C SER A 156 17.52 17.38 -6.69
N SER A 157 16.90 18.11 -7.61
CA SER A 157 17.16 19.51 -7.95
C SER A 157 16.40 20.50 -7.06
N ARG A 158 15.51 20.01 -6.18
CA ARG A 158 14.64 20.84 -5.34
C ARG A 158 14.84 20.62 -3.86
N THR A 159 15.00 19.37 -3.42
CA THR A 159 15.06 19.04 -1.99
C THR A 159 16.36 18.35 -1.60
N ILE A 160 16.75 18.49 -0.34
CA ILE A 160 17.85 17.73 0.26
C ILE A 160 17.49 17.27 1.67
N VAL A 161 17.90 16.04 2.01
CA VAL A 161 17.64 15.41 3.30
C VAL A 161 18.92 15.20 4.08
N TYR A 162 18.98 15.77 5.28
CA TYR A 162 20.00 15.51 6.29
C TYR A 162 19.39 14.66 7.39
N LYS A 163 19.86 13.42 7.54
CA LYS A 163 19.31 12.48 8.52
C LYS A 163 20.34 11.48 9.01
N GLY A 164 20.05 10.83 10.13
CA GLY A 164 20.89 9.77 10.64
C GLY A 164 20.36 9.13 11.91
N MET A 165 21.13 8.19 12.45
CA MET A 165 20.87 7.55 13.74
C MET A 165 21.28 8.49 14.89
N LEU A 166 20.46 9.54 15.08
CA LEU A 166 20.72 10.70 15.92
C LEU A 166 19.54 10.92 16.87
N THR A 167 19.79 11.47 18.06
CA THR A 167 18.74 12.09 18.89
C THR A 167 18.33 13.43 18.28
N THR A 168 17.21 14.02 18.73
CA THR A 168 16.70 15.25 18.12
C THR A 168 17.65 16.44 18.31
N GLY A 169 18.38 16.48 19.42
CA GLY A 169 19.37 17.51 19.73
C GLY A 169 20.70 17.37 18.99
N GLN A 170 21.04 16.16 18.50
CA GLN A 170 22.32 15.88 17.85
C GLN A 170 22.34 16.29 16.37
N LEU A 171 21.19 16.45 15.71
CA LEU A 171 21.14 16.66 14.26
C LEU A 171 21.93 17.88 13.78
N GLU A 172 21.72 19.02 14.44
CA GLU A 172 22.40 20.28 14.11
C GLU A 172 23.90 20.22 14.43
N GLU A 173 24.27 19.58 15.54
CA GLU A 173 25.68 19.41 15.91
C GLU A 173 26.41 18.50 14.92
N PHE A 174 25.78 17.37 14.55
CA PHE A 174 26.39 16.36 13.69
C PHE A 174 26.57 16.85 12.25
N PHE A 175 25.66 17.69 11.74
CA PHE A 175 25.76 18.30 10.41
C PHE A 175 25.91 19.83 10.50
N PRO A 176 27.15 20.35 10.67
CA PRO A 176 27.41 21.78 10.85
C PRO A 176 26.89 22.70 9.73
N ASP A 177 26.67 22.15 8.53
CA ASP A 177 26.02 22.86 7.41
C ASP A 177 24.69 23.51 7.84
N LEU A 178 23.93 22.81 8.70
CA LEU A 178 22.59 23.24 9.14
C LEU A 178 22.59 24.48 10.04
N SER A 179 23.74 24.86 10.61
CA SER A 179 23.90 26.09 11.41
C SER A 179 24.44 27.27 10.59
N HIS A 180 24.74 27.08 9.31
CA HIS A 180 25.31 28.13 8.47
C HIS A 180 24.23 29.13 8.03
N ALA A 181 24.47 30.44 8.16
CA ALA A 181 23.48 31.49 7.88
C ALA A 181 22.99 31.53 6.40
N ASP A 182 23.81 31.04 5.47
CA ASP A 182 23.45 30.91 4.06
C ASP A 182 22.72 29.59 3.72
N PHE A 183 22.60 28.68 4.69
CA PHE A 183 21.73 27.52 4.58
C PHE A 183 20.27 27.97 4.78
N ARG A 184 19.64 28.42 3.69
CA ARG A 184 18.30 29.03 3.70
C ARG A 184 17.31 28.13 2.97
N SER A 185 16.09 28.08 3.48
CA SER A 185 15.00 27.30 2.87
C SER A 185 13.64 27.96 3.17
N PRO A 186 12.64 27.90 2.26
CA PRO A 186 11.30 28.39 2.55
C PRO A 186 10.46 27.38 3.36
N LEU A 187 10.94 26.14 3.49
CA LEU A 187 10.31 25.08 4.27
C LEU A 187 11.32 24.22 5.01
N ALA A 188 10.88 23.57 6.07
CA ALA A 188 11.62 22.56 6.81
C ALA A 188 10.66 21.45 7.26
N LEU A 189 10.94 20.21 6.85
CA LEU A 189 10.24 19.04 7.31
C LEU A 189 11.16 18.22 8.21
N VAL A 190 10.82 18.11 9.50
CA VAL A 190 11.60 17.37 10.48
C VAL A 190 10.85 16.15 10.99
N HIS A 191 11.61 15.14 11.43
CA HIS A 191 11.04 13.94 12.03
C HIS A 191 11.96 13.34 13.08
N SER A 192 11.36 12.80 14.14
CA SER A 192 12.01 11.97 15.16
C SER A 192 11.34 10.60 15.15
N ARG A 193 12.15 9.55 15.03
CA ARG A 193 11.69 8.16 14.92
C ARG A 193 11.67 7.48 16.28
N PHE A 194 10.70 6.57 16.45
CA PHE A 194 10.65 5.60 17.53
C PHE A 194 10.61 4.20 16.91
N SER A 195 11.54 3.34 17.29
CA SER A 195 11.66 1.97 16.78
C SER A 195 11.31 0.95 17.85
N THR A 196 10.60 -0.10 17.47
CA THR A 196 10.46 -1.30 18.30
C THR A 196 11.60 -2.30 18.08
N ASN A 197 12.46 -2.06 17.09
CA ASN A 197 13.65 -2.87 16.82
C ASN A 197 14.92 -2.20 17.39
N THR A 198 15.86 -3.01 17.86
CA THR A 198 17.14 -2.56 18.41
C THR A 198 18.28 -2.60 17.37
N PHE A 199 17.98 -2.93 16.11
CA PHE A 199 18.99 -3.04 15.06
C PHE A 199 19.35 -1.65 14.51
N PRO A 200 20.62 -1.23 14.64
CA PRO A 200 21.02 0.12 14.26
C PRO A 200 21.08 0.27 12.74
N SER A 201 20.42 1.29 12.20
CA SER A 201 20.37 1.54 10.75
C SER A 201 20.16 3.02 10.43
N TRP A 202 21.19 3.65 9.84
CA TRP A 202 21.14 5.05 9.40
C TRP A 202 20.11 5.32 8.29
N PRO A 203 19.95 4.46 7.27
CA PRO A 203 18.95 4.67 6.21
C PRO A 203 17.49 4.72 6.69
N LEU A 204 17.16 4.06 7.81
CA LEU A 204 15.79 3.99 8.36
C LEU A 204 15.35 5.27 9.09
N ALA A 205 16.25 6.22 9.32
CA ALA A 205 15.86 7.54 9.82
C ALA A 205 14.96 8.25 8.79
N HIS A 206 14.11 9.14 9.28
CA HIS A 206 13.28 10.03 8.46
C HIS A 206 13.88 11.44 8.44
N PRO A 207 13.46 12.33 7.52
CA PRO A 207 12.54 12.09 6.41
C PRO A 207 13.04 11.11 5.33
N TYR A 208 12.12 10.62 4.51
CA TYR A 208 12.44 10.01 3.22
C TYR A 208 12.44 11.09 2.11
N ARG A 209 12.35 10.71 0.83
CA ARG A 209 12.60 11.64 -0.29
C ARG A 209 11.50 12.68 -0.39
N PHE A 210 10.26 12.27 -0.17
CA PHE A 210 9.08 13.13 -0.22
C PHE A 210 8.34 13.18 1.11
N ILE A 211 8.42 12.15 1.96
CA ILE A 211 7.60 12.05 3.17
C ILE A 211 8.35 11.99 4.50
N ALA A 212 7.65 12.44 5.54
CA ALA A 212 7.83 11.93 6.90
C ALA A 212 6.50 11.37 7.40
N HIS A 213 6.54 10.22 8.06
CA HIS A 213 5.36 9.46 8.43
C HIS A 213 5.40 9.13 9.91
N ASN A 214 4.42 9.65 10.65
CA ASN A 214 4.16 9.22 12.03
C ASN A 214 3.03 8.20 11.99
N GLY A 215 3.35 6.93 12.22
CA GLY A 215 2.37 5.88 12.04
C GLY A 215 2.94 4.51 11.77
N GLU A 216 2.07 3.61 11.32
CA GLU A 216 2.42 2.27 10.83
C GLU A 216 1.43 1.89 9.72
N ILE A 217 1.93 1.40 8.60
CA ILE A 217 1.10 0.91 7.49
C ILE A 217 0.87 -0.59 7.70
N ASN A 218 -0.29 -0.96 8.22
CA ASN A 218 -0.61 -2.34 8.59
C ASN A 218 -0.88 -3.25 7.37
N THR A 219 -1.12 -2.66 6.20
CA THR A 219 -1.36 -3.33 4.91
C THR A 219 -0.10 -3.57 4.09
N VAL A 220 1.08 -3.14 4.58
CA VAL A 220 2.33 -3.07 3.79
C VAL A 220 2.70 -4.35 3.02
N ARG A 221 2.45 -5.53 3.59
CA ARG A 221 2.75 -6.82 2.92
C ARG A 221 1.92 -7.01 1.66
N GLY A 222 0.63 -6.68 1.72
CA GLY A 222 -0.26 -6.71 0.55
C GLY A 222 0.18 -5.70 -0.49
N ASN A 223 0.43 -4.47 -0.06
CA ASN A 223 0.80 -3.36 -0.95
C ASN A 223 2.11 -3.65 -1.70
N ARG A 224 3.12 -4.22 -1.02
CA ARG A 224 4.38 -4.66 -1.65
C ARG A 224 4.15 -5.73 -2.72
N ASN A 225 3.33 -6.74 -2.41
CA ASN A 225 3.04 -7.82 -3.35
C ASN A 225 2.31 -7.32 -4.60
N TRP A 226 1.35 -6.41 -4.42
CA TRP A 226 0.62 -5.80 -5.53
C TRP A 226 1.52 -4.90 -6.37
N MET A 227 2.38 -4.08 -5.75
CA MET A 227 3.36 -3.30 -6.50
C MET A 227 4.34 -4.17 -7.28
N ALA A 228 4.84 -5.26 -6.70
CA ALA A 228 5.69 -6.23 -7.41
C ALA A 228 4.96 -6.88 -8.60
N ALA A 229 3.65 -7.14 -8.48
CA ALA A 229 2.84 -7.64 -9.59
C ALA A 229 2.62 -6.56 -10.68
N ARG A 230 2.47 -5.29 -10.29
CA ARG A 230 2.27 -4.14 -11.19
C ARG A 230 3.52 -3.76 -11.98
N GLU A 231 4.72 -4.07 -11.49
CA GLU A 231 5.98 -3.87 -12.24
C GLU A 231 5.90 -4.42 -13.67
N ALA A 232 5.19 -5.53 -13.88
CA ALA A 232 4.97 -6.13 -15.19
C ALA A 232 4.26 -5.21 -16.20
N LEU A 233 3.47 -4.25 -15.71
CA LEU A 233 2.63 -3.36 -16.50
C LEU A 233 3.16 -1.93 -16.55
N LEU A 234 4.21 -1.60 -15.77
CA LEU A 234 4.74 -0.25 -15.68
C LEU A 234 5.40 0.17 -17.00
N SER A 235 4.89 1.25 -17.57
CA SER A 235 5.45 1.96 -18.72
C SER A 235 5.26 3.47 -18.51
N SER A 236 6.20 4.29 -18.98
CA SER A 236 6.10 5.74 -18.89
C SER A 236 6.87 6.39 -20.02
N ASP A 237 6.28 7.44 -20.59
CA ASP A 237 6.98 8.33 -21.54
C ASP A 237 7.85 9.37 -20.82
N LEU A 238 7.61 9.59 -19.52
CA LEU A 238 8.29 10.62 -18.72
C LEU A 238 9.56 10.08 -18.05
N ILE A 239 9.52 8.84 -17.57
CA ILE A 239 10.70 8.18 -17.01
C ILE A 239 11.49 7.57 -18.17
N PRO A 240 12.72 8.03 -18.47
CA PRO A 240 13.43 7.63 -19.67
C PRO A 240 13.80 6.15 -19.67
N GLY A 241 13.87 5.54 -20.86
CA GLY A 241 14.30 4.15 -21.07
C GLY A 241 13.34 3.09 -20.51
N GLU A 242 13.70 1.82 -20.68
CA GLU A 242 12.90 0.70 -20.15
C GLU A 242 12.84 0.73 -18.62
N ILE A 243 11.65 0.93 -18.05
CA ILE A 243 11.44 1.01 -16.59
C ILE A 243 11.91 -0.28 -15.88
N SER A 244 11.89 -1.42 -16.57
CA SER A 244 12.29 -2.70 -15.99
C SER A 244 13.72 -2.76 -15.46
N ARG A 245 14.62 -1.88 -15.94
CA ARG A 245 15.98 -1.74 -15.41
C ARG A 245 16.02 -1.15 -13.98
N LEU A 246 14.92 -0.54 -13.54
CA LEU A 246 14.77 0.10 -12.23
C LEU A 246 14.12 -0.82 -11.19
N PHE A 247 13.79 -2.06 -11.56
CA PHE A 247 13.16 -3.02 -10.64
C PHE A 247 14.18 -3.63 -9.66
N PRO A 248 13.76 -3.94 -8.42
CA PRO A 248 12.43 -3.71 -7.87
C PRO A 248 12.17 -2.22 -7.54
N ILE A 249 10.94 -1.73 -7.76
CA ILE A 249 10.56 -0.36 -7.37
C ILE A 249 10.49 -0.23 -5.85
N VAL A 250 9.95 -1.24 -5.18
CA VAL A 250 9.85 -1.26 -3.71
C VAL A 250 10.89 -2.20 -3.15
N ASP A 251 11.73 -1.72 -2.25
CA ASP A 251 12.70 -2.57 -1.56
C ASP A 251 11.96 -3.52 -0.58
N PRO A 252 12.07 -4.85 -0.76
CA PRO A 252 11.43 -5.82 0.13
C PRO A 252 11.90 -5.72 1.59
N SER A 253 13.10 -5.19 1.82
CA SER A 253 13.74 -5.05 3.12
C SER A 253 13.53 -3.69 3.78
N GLY A 254 12.96 -2.72 3.05
CA GLY A 254 12.68 -1.38 3.57
C GLY A 254 11.68 -1.38 4.73
N SER A 255 11.56 -0.24 5.42
CA SER A 255 10.43 0.00 6.32
C SER A 255 9.13 0.14 5.54
N ASP A 256 8.00 0.10 6.24
CA ASP A 256 6.69 0.40 5.68
C ASP A 256 6.63 1.79 5.02
N SER A 257 7.20 2.76 5.70
CA SER A 257 7.28 4.16 5.29
C SER A 257 8.21 4.36 4.09
N ALA A 258 9.31 3.60 4.02
CA ALA A 258 10.18 3.59 2.85
C ALA A 258 9.43 3.07 1.61
N SER A 259 8.68 1.97 1.75
CA SER A 259 7.89 1.42 0.67
C SER A 259 6.80 2.40 0.18
N PHE A 260 6.18 3.14 1.11
CA PHE A 260 5.24 4.20 0.74
C PHE A 260 5.92 5.32 -0.04
N ASP A 261 7.07 5.82 0.43
CA ASP A 261 7.84 6.88 -0.24
C ASP A 261 8.28 6.48 -1.65
N GLU A 262 8.72 5.23 -1.85
CA GLU A 262 9.16 4.71 -3.16
C GLU A 262 8.02 4.66 -4.19
N VAL A 263 6.82 4.28 -3.76
CA VAL A 263 5.64 4.25 -4.64
C VAL A 263 5.15 5.67 -4.91
N LEU A 264 5.14 6.53 -3.89
CA LEU A 264 4.79 7.94 -4.04
C LEU A 264 5.71 8.65 -5.04
N GLU A 265 7.02 8.42 -4.92
CA GLU A 265 8.03 8.95 -5.83
C GLU A 265 7.80 8.47 -7.27
N LEU A 266 7.52 7.17 -7.47
CA LEU A 266 7.17 6.65 -8.79
C LEU A 266 5.93 7.34 -9.38
N LEU A 267 4.86 7.50 -8.59
CA LEU A 267 3.61 8.13 -9.04
C LEU A 267 3.82 9.60 -9.41
N TYR A 268 4.56 10.34 -8.59
CA TYR A 268 4.87 11.75 -8.80
C TYR A 268 5.76 11.97 -10.04
N LEU A 269 6.89 11.25 -10.12
CA LEU A 269 7.79 11.35 -11.27
C LEU A 269 7.15 10.81 -12.55
N GLY A 270 6.23 9.85 -12.41
CA GLY A 270 5.38 9.33 -13.49
C GLY A 270 4.29 10.28 -13.98
N GLY A 271 4.17 11.49 -13.43
CA GLY A 271 3.37 12.59 -13.99
C GLY A 271 2.17 13.05 -13.17
N ARG A 272 1.88 12.41 -12.03
CA ARG A 272 0.82 12.89 -11.12
C ARG A 272 1.32 14.03 -10.24
N SER A 273 0.42 14.93 -9.86
CA SER A 273 0.73 15.92 -8.81
C SER A 273 0.93 15.22 -7.47
N LEU A 274 1.72 15.82 -6.58
CA LEU A 274 1.98 15.22 -5.26
C LEU A 274 0.67 15.02 -4.44
N PRO A 275 -0.27 15.99 -4.39
CA PRO A 275 -1.58 15.77 -3.77
C PRO A 275 -2.39 14.62 -4.37
N HIS A 276 -2.35 14.45 -5.70
CA HIS A 276 -3.03 13.35 -6.38
C HIS A 276 -2.47 11.99 -5.95
N SER A 277 -1.15 11.83 -6.00
CA SER A 277 -0.51 10.58 -5.58
C SER A 277 -0.80 10.24 -4.12
N ILE A 278 -0.80 11.25 -3.23
CA ILE A 278 -1.16 11.06 -1.82
C ILE A 278 -2.63 10.62 -1.66
N LEU A 279 -3.59 11.27 -2.31
CA LEU A 279 -5.01 10.89 -2.20
C LEU A 279 -5.33 9.55 -2.87
N MET A 280 -4.52 9.12 -3.84
CA MET A 280 -4.60 7.80 -4.43
C MET A 280 -4.14 6.71 -3.45
N MET A 281 -3.05 6.95 -2.71
CA MET A 281 -2.50 5.99 -1.75
C MET A 281 -3.23 6.01 -0.40
N ILE A 282 -3.68 7.18 0.06
CA ILE A 282 -4.44 7.39 1.31
C ILE A 282 -5.78 8.06 0.97
N PRO A 283 -6.73 7.32 0.38
CA PRO A 283 -8.04 7.86 0.07
C PRO A 283 -8.85 8.13 1.34
N GLU A 284 -9.73 9.13 1.29
CA GLU A 284 -10.74 9.32 2.33
C GLU A 284 -11.78 8.20 2.29
N ALA A 285 -12.46 7.93 3.40
CA ALA A 285 -13.58 6.98 3.38
C ALA A 285 -14.72 7.54 2.51
N TRP A 286 -14.99 6.88 1.38
CA TRP A 286 -15.85 7.42 0.32
C TRP A 286 -17.05 6.52 0.01
N GLU A 287 -16.93 5.21 0.25
CA GLU A 287 -17.94 4.20 -0.13
C GLU A 287 -19.29 4.48 0.54
N ASN A 288 -19.27 4.70 1.85
CA ASN A 288 -20.46 4.91 2.68
C ASN A 288 -20.75 6.39 2.99
N HIS A 289 -20.04 7.33 2.35
CA HIS A 289 -20.20 8.76 2.63
C HIS A 289 -21.37 9.35 1.83
N GLU A 290 -22.57 9.37 2.40
CA GLU A 290 -23.81 9.76 1.68
C GLU A 290 -23.81 11.19 1.13
N SER A 291 -23.16 12.14 1.80
CA SER A 291 -23.12 13.56 1.40
C SER A 291 -21.99 13.92 0.41
N MET A 292 -21.15 12.96 0.02
CA MET A 292 -20.06 13.23 -0.92
C MET A 292 -20.60 13.56 -2.32
N PRO A 293 -20.11 14.64 -2.97
CA PRO A 293 -20.41 14.92 -4.38
C PRO A 293 -20.03 13.76 -5.31
N GLU A 294 -20.86 13.48 -6.33
CA GLU A 294 -20.66 12.29 -7.18
C GLU A 294 -19.36 12.34 -7.98
N ASN A 295 -18.90 13.51 -8.43
CA ASN A 295 -17.61 13.64 -9.12
C ASN A 295 -16.43 13.21 -8.22
N ARG A 296 -16.45 13.56 -6.93
CA ARG A 296 -15.46 13.11 -5.96
C ARG A 296 -15.58 11.61 -5.69
N ARG A 297 -16.80 11.10 -5.58
CA ARG A 297 -17.05 9.66 -5.43
C ARG A 297 -16.50 8.87 -6.63
N ASP A 298 -16.71 9.37 -7.84
CA ASP A 298 -16.20 8.77 -9.08
C ASP A 298 -14.69 8.84 -9.18
N PHE A 299 -14.06 9.94 -8.72
CA PHE A 299 -12.61 10.01 -8.58
C PHE A 299 -12.10 8.87 -7.69
N TYR A 300 -12.63 8.70 -6.47
CA TYR A 300 -12.15 7.64 -5.57
C TYR A 300 -12.49 6.24 -6.08
N ARG A 301 -13.68 6.04 -6.64
CA ARG A 301 -14.11 4.77 -7.24
C ARG A 301 -13.19 4.35 -8.38
N PHE A 302 -12.77 5.28 -9.24
CA PHE A 302 -11.82 5.01 -10.31
C PHE A 302 -10.46 4.61 -9.76
N HIS A 303 -9.93 5.33 -8.76
CA HIS A 303 -8.62 5.02 -8.18
C HIS A 303 -8.62 3.71 -7.38
N ALA A 304 -9.73 3.34 -6.77
CA ALA A 304 -9.90 2.03 -6.12
C ALA A 304 -9.79 0.85 -7.09
N SER A 305 -10.04 1.05 -8.39
CA SER A 305 -9.76 0.04 -9.43
C SER A 305 -8.28 -0.07 -9.82
N LEU A 306 -7.45 0.91 -9.45
CA LEU A 306 -6.03 0.99 -9.80
C LEU A 306 -5.10 0.54 -8.68
N MET A 307 -5.42 0.91 -7.44
CA MET A 307 -4.55 0.74 -6.29
C MET A 307 -5.37 0.58 -5.02
N GLU A 308 -4.98 -0.41 -4.22
CA GLU A 308 -5.45 -0.60 -2.86
C GLU A 308 -4.91 0.49 -1.91
N PRO A 309 -5.70 0.90 -0.90
CA PRO A 309 -5.24 1.86 0.10
C PRO A 309 -4.01 1.38 0.87
N TRP A 310 -3.06 2.29 1.11
CA TRP A 310 -1.96 2.08 2.04
C TRP A 310 -2.43 2.45 3.46
N ASP A 311 -3.17 1.52 4.04
CA ASP A 311 -3.89 1.74 5.30
C ASP A 311 -3.06 1.47 6.56
N GLY A 312 -3.54 2.03 7.67
CA GLY A 312 -2.94 2.00 8.99
C GLY A 312 -2.93 3.39 9.63
N PRO A 313 -2.66 3.52 10.94
CA PRO A 313 -2.56 4.82 11.60
C PRO A 313 -1.48 5.64 10.94
N ALA A 314 -1.81 6.79 10.35
CA ALA A 314 -0.84 7.56 9.58
C ALA A 314 -1.10 9.07 9.70
N CYS A 315 -0.06 9.81 10.05
CA CYS A 315 0.07 11.22 9.72
C CYS A 315 1.26 11.35 8.76
N VAL A 316 0.97 11.48 7.47
CA VAL A 316 1.97 11.61 6.42
C VAL A 316 2.10 13.08 6.07
N THR A 317 3.24 13.66 6.40
CA THR A 317 3.67 14.96 5.90
C THR A 317 4.51 14.76 4.65
N PHE A 318 4.30 15.58 3.61
CA PHE A 318 4.91 15.40 2.30
C PHE A 318 5.34 16.73 1.68
N THR A 319 6.34 16.72 0.80
CA THR A 319 6.80 17.90 0.05
C THR A 319 7.56 17.52 -1.21
N ASP A 320 7.44 18.34 -2.26
CA ASP A 320 8.28 18.30 -3.46
C ASP A 320 9.23 19.51 -3.56
N GLY A 321 9.33 20.30 -2.50
CA GLY A 321 10.09 21.56 -2.46
C GLY A 321 9.30 22.81 -2.85
N ASN A 322 8.20 22.66 -3.61
CA ASN A 322 7.32 23.77 -4.00
C ASN A 322 6.05 23.80 -3.14
N GLN A 323 5.52 22.62 -2.82
CA GLN A 323 4.38 22.44 -1.95
C GLN A 323 4.77 21.61 -0.75
N ILE A 324 4.18 21.89 0.41
CA ILE A 324 4.32 21.08 1.61
C ILE A 324 2.97 20.89 2.27
N GLY A 325 2.67 19.65 2.62
CA GLY A 325 1.37 19.29 3.14
C GLY A 325 1.40 18.14 4.13
N ALA A 326 0.22 17.81 4.62
CA ALA A 326 -0.01 16.67 5.46
C ALA A 326 -1.40 16.09 5.23
N VAL A 327 -1.51 14.77 5.34
CA VAL A 327 -2.77 14.04 5.34
C VAL A 327 -2.79 13.08 6.52
N LEU A 328 -3.99 12.85 7.06
CA LEU A 328 -4.23 11.78 8.02
C LEU A 328 -4.82 10.56 7.32
N ASP A 329 -4.62 9.40 7.91
CA ASP A 329 -5.35 8.19 7.53
C ASP A 329 -6.87 8.41 7.60
N ARG A 330 -7.62 7.51 6.96
CA ARG A 330 -9.09 7.57 6.86
C ARG A 330 -9.81 7.66 8.22
N ASN A 331 -9.16 7.21 9.30
CA ASN A 331 -9.71 7.19 10.66
C ASN A 331 -9.15 8.33 11.53
N GLY A 332 -8.10 9.02 11.08
CA GLY A 332 -7.42 10.09 11.81
C GLY A 332 -6.82 9.63 13.13
N LEU A 333 -6.12 8.49 13.11
CA LEU A 333 -5.60 7.82 14.31
C LEU A 333 -4.35 8.51 14.90
N ARG A 334 -3.81 9.51 14.20
CA ARG A 334 -2.63 10.28 14.63
C ARG A 334 -2.95 11.77 14.79
N PRO A 335 -2.39 12.43 15.82
CA PRO A 335 -2.64 13.85 16.05
C PRO A 335 -1.87 14.70 15.05
N SER A 336 -2.51 15.75 14.53
CA SER A 336 -1.86 16.76 13.72
C SER A 336 -2.56 18.11 13.90
N ARG A 337 -1.79 19.15 14.24
CA ARG A 337 -2.26 20.50 14.55
C ARG A 337 -1.44 21.54 13.81
N PHE A 338 -2.09 22.64 13.43
CA PHE A 338 -1.44 23.71 12.69
C PHE A 338 -1.73 25.11 13.25
N TRP A 339 -0.79 26.02 12.96
CA TRP A 339 -0.86 27.46 13.23
C TRP A 339 -0.43 28.22 11.99
N VAL A 340 -1.06 29.38 11.80
CA VAL A 340 -0.68 30.37 10.81
C VAL A 340 -0.55 31.71 11.54
N THR A 341 0.56 32.39 11.33
CA THR A 341 0.82 33.71 11.90
C THR A 341 0.56 34.83 10.88
N ASP A 342 0.41 36.05 11.37
CA ASP A 342 0.24 37.27 10.57
C ASP A 342 1.46 37.60 9.68
N ASP A 343 2.66 37.23 10.11
CA ASP A 343 3.91 37.32 9.35
C ASP A 343 4.13 36.16 8.37
N GLY A 344 3.12 35.30 8.15
CA GLY A 344 3.11 34.29 7.10
C GLY A 344 3.80 32.97 7.46
N LEU A 345 4.14 32.72 8.73
CA LEU A 345 4.68 31.44 9.18
C LEU A 345 3.56 30.40 9.30
N VAL A 346 3.79 29.22 8.73
CA VAL A 346 2.91 28.06 8.86
C VAL A 346 3.65 26.95 9.58
N ILE A 347 3.04 26.43 10.65
CA ILE A 347 3.60 25.33 11.44
C ILE A 347 2.55 24.24 11.52
N LEU A 348 2.96 23.01 11.25
CA LEU A 348 2.15 21.83 11.52
C LEU A 348 2.98 20.79 12.25
N SER A 349 2.44 20.27 13.35
CA SER A 349 3.11 19.32 14.23
C SER A 349 2.11 18.35 14.87
N SER A 350 2.63 17.23 15.35
CA SER A 350 1.87 16.26 16.14
C SER A 350 1.41 16.84 17.49
N GLU A 351 2.07 17.88 17.99
CA GLU A 351 1.79 18.53 19.27
C GLU A 351 1.69 20.06 19.18
N VAL A 352 1.09 20.64 20.22
CA VAL A 352 1.09 22.09 20.45
C VAL A 352 2.36 22.51 21.18
N GLY A 353 2.87 23.71 20.90
CA GLY A 353 4.00 24.27 21.66
C GLY A 353 5.38 23.83 21.19
N VAL A 354 5.51 23.31 19.96
CA VAL A 354 6.83 23.00 19.39
C VAL A 354 7.67 24.24 19.07
N LEU A 355 7.05 25.42 19.02
CA LEU A 355 7.69 26.72 18.86
C LEU A 355 6.99 27.72 19.77
N ASP A 356 7.76 28.62 20.38
CA ASP A 356 7.21 29.71 21.20
C ASP A 356 6.72 30.85 20.29
N ILE A 357 5.40 31.00 20.18
CA ILE A 357 4.76 31.99 19.30
C ILE A 357 3.83 32.84 20.15
N ALA A 358 4.05 34.15 20.08
CA ALA A 358 3.19 35.13 20.72
C ALA A 358 1.72 34.95 20.26
N PRO A 359 0.76 34.77 21.19
CA PRO A 359 -0.64 34.53 20.84
C PRO A 359 -1.25 35.59 19.91
N GLU A 360 -0.84 36.84 20.04
CA GLU A 360 -1.29 37.96 19.20
C GLU A 360 -0.90 37.83 17.72
N LYS A 361 0.15 37.06 17.40
CA LYS A 361 0.56 36.81 16.02
C LYS A 361 -0.29 35.74 15.33
N VAL A 362 -1.00 34.90 16.06
CA VAL A 362 -1.69 33.72 15.49
C VAL A 362 -3.02 34.14 14.86
N ILE A 363 -3.12 34.04 13.54
CA ILE A 363 -4.33 34.37 12.77
C ILE A 363 -5.23 33.17 12.50
N ARG A 364 -4.67 31.95 12.45
CA ARG A 364 -5.43 30.70 12.26
C ARG A 364 -4.79 29.58 13.08
N LYS A 365 -5.61 28.78 13.74
CA LYS A 365 -5.19 27.57 14.47
C LYS A 365 -6.20 26.47 14.23
N GLY A 366 -5.74 25.24 14.02
CA GLY A 366 -6.63 24.10 13.76
C GLY A 366 -5.99 22.75 14.00
N ARG A 367 -6.74 21.71 13.66
CA ARG A 367 -6.30 20.32 13.61
C ARG A 367 -6.69 19.70 12.28
N LEU A 368 -5.90 18.76 11.79
CA LEU A 368 -6.31 17.94 10.66
C LEU A 368 -7.44 17.01 11.08
N GLN A 369 -8.32 16.72 10.14
CA GLN A 369 -9.47 15.83 10.32
C GLN A 369 -9.26 14.59 9.43
N PRO A 370 -9.84 13.44 9.79
CA PRO A 370 -9.79 12.24 8.96
C PRO A 370 -10.18 12.54 7.51
N GLY A 371 -9.41 12.04 6.55
CA GLY A 371 -9.65 12.24 5.11
C GLY A 371 -9.39 13.64 4.56
N ARG A 372 -9.01 14.64 5.38
CA ARG A 372 -8.70 16.00 4.90
C ARG A 372 -7.21 16.21 4.71
N MET A 373 -6.86 16.87 3.61
CA MET A 373 -5.51 17.31 3.28
C MET A 373 -5.29 18.76 3.72
N PHE A 374 -4.14 19.00 4.34
CA PHE A 374 -3.62 20.35 4.57
C PHE A 374 -2.47 20.58 3.59
N LEU A 375 -2.55 21.61 2.75
CA LEU A 375 -1.54 21.89 1.72
C LEU A 375 -1.15 23.37 1.73
N VAL A 376 0.15 23.62 1.78
CA VAL A 376 0.74 24.95 1.61
C VAL A 376 1.44 24.97 0.26
N ASP A 377 1.05 25.90 -0.61
CA ASP A 377 1.76 26.18 -1.84
C ASP A 377 2.68 27.39 -1.61
N ILE A 378 3.98 27.14 -1.61
CA ILE A 378 5.01 28.16 -1.37
C ILE A 378 5.11 29.11 -2.56
N GLN A 379 4.90 28.63 -3.78
CA GLN A 379 4.99 29.44 -5.00
C GLN A 379 3.81 30.41 -5.09
N GLU A 380 2.62 29.96 -4.72
CA GLU A 380 1.43 30.83 -4.65
C GLU A 380 1.45 31.70 -3.39
N GLY A 381 2.07 31.24 -2.31
CA GLY A 381 2.15 31.94 -1.02
C GLY A 381 0.86 31.84 -0.23
N ARG A 382 0.16 30.70 -0.33
CA ARG A 382 -1.12 30.48 0.36
C ARG A 382 -1.32 29.03 0.77
N ILE A 383 -2.30 28.82 1.65
CA ILE A 383 -2.85 27.50 1.96
C ILE A 383 -3.92 27.18 0.91
N ILE A 384 -3.83 26.00 0.31
CA ILE A 384 -4.86 25.46 -0.59
C ILE A 384 -5.85 24.69 0.27
N GLU A 385 -7.14 25.02 0.19
CA GLU A 385 -8.17 24.36 1.00
C GLU A 385 -8.52 22.97 0.45
N ASP A 386 -8.89 22.04 1.34
CA ASP A 386 -9.15 20.63 1.01
C ASP A 386 -10.16 20.45 -0.14
N ASP A 387 -11.24 21.23 -0.13
CA ASP A 387 -12.27 21.19 -1.17
C ASP A 387 -11.72 21.62 -2.54
N GLU A 388 -10.85 22.64 -2.58
CA GLU A 388 -10.21 23.11 -3.82
C GLU A 388 -9.31 22.02 -4.42
N ILE A 389 -8.53 21.34 -3.58
CA ILE A 389 -7.66 20.23 -4.00
C ILE A 389 -8.51 19.10 -4.59
N LYS A 390 -9.50 18.64 -3.83
CA LYS A 390 -10.33 17.48 -4.21
C LYS A 390 -11.20 17.78 -5.43
N ASP A 391 -11.79 18.97 -5.52
CA ASP A 391 -12.59 19.34 -6.69
C ASP A 391 -11.73 19.52 -7.94
N SER A 392 -10.54 20.10 -7.82
CA SER A 392 -9.60 20.20 -8.95
C SER A 392 -9.22 18.82 -9.46
N LEU A 393 -8.88 17.89 -8.56
CA LEU A 393 -8.50 16.52 -8.93
C LEU A 393 -9.68 15.72 -9.47
N ALA A 394 -10.86 15.79 -8.83
CA ALA A 394 -12.05 15.09 -9.27
C ALA A 394 -12.54 15.55 -10.65
N ASN A 395 -12.22 16.78 -11.06
CA ASN A 395 -12.55 17.32 -12.37
C ASN A 395 -11.40 17.28 -13.38
N SER A 396 -10.24 16.71 -13.00
CA SER A 396 -9.05 16.66 -13.86
C SER A 396 -9.18 15.69 -15.05
N ALA A 397 -10.10 14.72 -14.95
CA ALA A 397 -10.42 13.77 -15.99
C ALA A 397 -11.92 13.37 -15.92
N PRO A 398 -12.50 12.85 -17.02
CA PRO A 398 -13.92 12.46 -17.05
C PRO A 398 -14.14 11.09 -16.39
N TYR A 399 -13.88 10.98 -15.09
CA TYR A 399 -13.94 9.72 -14.34
C TYR A 399 -15.31 9.03 -14.42
N SER A 400 -16.41 9.79 -14.40
CA SER A 400 -17.77 9.26 -14.55
C SER A 400 -17.96 8.54 -15.89
N GLU A 401 -17.42 9.10 -16.97
CA GLU A 401 -17.51 8.49 -18.30
C GLU A 401 -16.65 7.22 -18.38
N TRP A 402 -15.46 7.26 -17.79
CA TRP A 402 -14.56 6.11 -17.73
C TRP A 402 -15.18 4.95 -16.96
N LEU A 403 -15.74 5.24 -15.78
CA LEU A 403 -16.45 4.26 -14.96
C LEU A 403 -17.65 3.68 -15.71
N HIS A 404 -18.47 4.51 -16.36
CA HIS A 404 -19.62 4.03 -17.13
C HIS A 404 -19.22 3.09 -18.27
N ALA A 405 -18.08 3.35 -18.92
CA ALA A 405 -17.57 2.52 -20.01
C ALA A 405 -16.86 1.23 -19.53
N GLY A 406 -16.23 1.26 -18.36
CA GLY A 406 -15.37 0.19 -17.87
C GLY A 406 -16.02 -0.76 -16.86
N ILE A 407 -16.68 -0.21 -15.84
CA ILE A 407 -17.13 -1.00 -14.68
C ILE A 407 -18.43 -1.73 -15.00
N VAL A 408 -18.50 -3.02 -14.68
CA VAL A 408 -19.73 -3.82 -14.79
C VAL A 408 -20.16 -4.24 -13.41
N ARG A 409 -21.39 -3.91 -12.99
CA ARG A 409 -21.89 -4.37 -11.69
C ARG A 409 -22.38 -5.80 -11.83
N LEU A 410 -21.97 -6.68 -10.92
CA LEU A 410 -22.42 -8.08 -10.92
C LEU A 410 -23.96 -8.22 -10.88
N SER A 411 -24.64 -7.30 -10.19
CA SER A 411 -26.10 -7.25 -10.09
C SER A 411 -26.81 -6.95 -11.43
N GLU A 412 -26.12 -6.33 -12.39
CA GLU A 412 -26.65 -5.97 -13.71
C GLU A 412 -26.51 -7.10 -14.73
N LEU A 413 -25.74 -8.15 -14.42
CA LEU A 413 -25.58 -9.30 -15.30
C LEU A 413 -26.84 -10.18 -15.34
N PRO A 414 -27.16 -10.81 -16.51
CA PRO A 414 -28.37 -11.60 -16.70
C PRO A 414 -28.55 -12.69 -15.64
N ALA A 415 -29.77 -12.85 -15.13
CA ALA A 415 -30.09 -13.92 -14.18
C ALA A 415 -29.86 -15.31 -14.80
N ARG A 416 -29.48 -16.29 -13.96
CA ARG A 416 -29.27 -17.69 -14.33
C ARG A 416 -30.16 -18.59 -13.47
N GLU A 417 -30.37 -19.82 -13.93
CA GLU A 417 -31.21 -20.78 -13.20
C GLU A 417 -30.52 -21.28 -11.94
N HIS A 418 -31.26 -21.27 -10.83
CA HIS A 418 -30.83 -21.83 -9.56
C HIS A 418 -31.00 -23.35 -9.55
N ILE A 419 -29.94 -24.10 -9.22
CA ILE A 419 -29.96 -25.57 -9.21
C ILE A 419 -30.03 -26.08 -7.78
N ILE A 420 -31.12 -26.79 -7.46
CA ILE A 420 -31.31 -27.44 -6.15
C ILE A 420 -30.85 -28.90 -6.24
N TYR A 421 -29.98 -29.30 -5.31
CA TYR A 421 -29.48 -30.68 -5.24
C TYR A 421 -30.27 -31.53 -4.23
N PRO A 422 -30.49 -32.83 -4.51
CA PRO A 422 -31.11 -33.73 -3.53
C PRO A 422 -30.25 -33.90 -2.27
N HIS A 423 -30.90 -34.09 -1.12
CA HIS A 423 -30.26 -34.34 0.19
C HIS A 423 -29.13 -35.38 0.14
N SER A 424 -29.34 -36.51 -0.54
CA SER A 424 -28.34 -37.58 -0.67
C SER A 424 -27.06 -37.12 -1.38
N SER A 425 -27.16 -36.18 -2.32
CA SER A 425 -26.01 -35.58 -3.01
C SER A 425 -25.24 -34.66 -2.08
N VAL A 426 -25.95 -33.80 -1.34
CA VAL A 426 -25.37 -32.86 -0.37
C VAL A 426 -24.62 -33.63 0.71
N LEU A 427 -25.25 -34.65 1.30
CA LEU A 427 -24.64 -35.50 2.33
C LEU A 427 -23.38 -36.22 1.85
N ARG A 428 -23.37 -36.70 0.60
CA ARG A 428 -22.18 -37.34 0.02
C ARG A 428 -21.01 -36.35 -0.11
N ARG A 429 -21.27 -35.13 -0.57
CA ARG A 429 -20.25 -34.08 -0.71
C ARG A 429 -19.77 -33.59 0.66
N GLN A 430 -20.66 -33.40 1.62
CA GLN A 430 -20.32 -33.10 3.01
C GLN A 430 -19.30 -34.08 3.57
N ARG A 431 -19.51 -35.39 3.37
CA ARG A 431 -18.55 -36.43 3.79
C ARG A 431 -17.20 -36.31 3.09
N ALA A 432 -17.20 -36.04 1.79
CA ALA A 432 -15.95 -35.86 1.02
C ALA A 432 -15.12 -34.66 1.53
N PHE A 433 -15.77 -33.57 1.93
CA PHE A 433 -15.14 -32.37 2.48
C PHE A 433 -15.02 -32.38 4.02
N GLY A 434 -15.30 -33.51 4.68
CA GLY A 434 -15.10 -33.68 6.11
C GLY A 434 -16.07 -32.90 7.02
N TYR A 435 -17.26 -32.53 6.53
CA TYR A 435 -18.29 -31.90 7.38
C TYR A 435 -18.73 -32.83 8.50
N THR A 436 -18.84 -32.28 9.70
CA THR A 436 -19.33 -33.01 10.88
C THR A 436 -20.70 -32.53 11.32
N GLU A 437 -21.47 -33.40 11.99
CA GLU A 437 -22.76 -33.00 12.58
C GLU A 437 -22.63 -31.83 13.57
N GLU A 438 -21.49 -31.75 14.25
CA GLU A 438 -21.18 -30.64 15.15
C GLU A 438 -21.01 -29.33 14.38
N GLU A 439 -20.24 -29.31 13.29
CA GLU A 439 -20.12 -28.14 12.41
C GLU A 439 -21.48 -27.71 11.84
N LEU A 440 -22.31 -28.66 11.41
CA LEU A 440 -23.65 -28.32 10.90
C LEU A 440 -24.51 -27.65 11.98
N ARG A 441 -24.47 -28.16 13.21
CA ARG A 441 -25.29 -27.67 14.32
C ARG A 441 -24.76 -26.39 14.95
N VAL A 442 -23.45 -26.28 15.13
CA VAL A 442 -22.78 -25.20 15.89
C VAL A 442 -22.31 -24.07 14.98
N ILE A 443 -22.04 -24.34 13.70
CA ILE A 443 -21.47 -23.35 12.77
C ILE A 443 -22.51 -22.95 11.70
N ILE A 444 -22.94 -23.89 10.86
CA ILE A 444 -23.83 -23.56 9.72
C ILE A 444 -25.23 -23.13 10.19
N THR A 445 -25.83 -23.88 11.11
CA THR A 445 -27.20 -23.61 11.57
C THR A 445 -27.35 -22.21 12.18
N PRO A 446 -26.47 -21.75 13.10
CA PRO A 446 -26.56 -20.40 13.64
C PRO A 446 -26.39 -19.33 12.57
N MET A 447 -25.40 -19.45 11.69
CA MET A 447 -25.18 -18.48 10.60
C MET A 447 -26.37 -18.38 9.66
N ALA A 448 -26.95 -19.53 9.27
CA ALA A 448 -28.13 -19.58 8.41
C ALA A 448 -29.37 -18.94 9.07
N LYS A 449 -29.54 -19.07 10.39
CA LYS A 449 -30.67 -18.48 11.13
C LYS A 449 -30.50 -16.97 11.37
N SER A 450 -29.36 -16.55 11.91
CA SER A 450 -29.16 -15.20 12.44
C SER A 450 -28.47 -14.24 11.48
N GLY A 451 -27.71 -14.77 10.51
CA GLY A 451 -26.83 -13.97 9.67
C GLY A 451 -25.61 -13.41 10.41
N ALA A 452 -25.22 -14.03 11.52
CA ALA A 452 -24.02 -13.72 12.29
C ALA A 452 -23.26 -15.01 12.63
N GLU A 453 -21.94 -14.89 12.81
CA GLU A 453 -21.10 -15.99 13.26
C GLU A 453 -21.56 -16.55 14.63
N PRO A 454 -21.33 -17.85 14.90
CA PRO A 454 -21.68 -18.42 16.19
C PRO A 454 -20.78 -17.87 17.31
N ILE A 455 -21.39 -17.61 18.47
CA ILE A 455 -20.66 -17.18 19.68
C ILE A 455 -20.43 -18.39 20.58
N GLY A 456 -19.17 -18.60 20.96
CA GLY A 456 -18.74 -19.61 21.94
C GLY A 456 -18.16 -18.99 23.22
N SER A 457 -17.74 -19.84 24.16
CA SER A 457 -17.01 -19.44 25.37
C SER A 457 -15.99 -20.52 25.75
N MET A 458 -15.10 -20.21 26.70
CA MET A 458 -13.91 -21.01 27.06
C MET A 458 -12.79 -20.95 26.01
N GLY A 459 -11.58 -21.35 26.41
CA GLY A 459 -10.45 -21.48 25.48
C GLY A 459 -10.52 -22.78 24.68
N THR A 460 -9.79 -22.84 23.56
CA THR A 460 -9.63 -24.07 22.80
C THR A 460 -8.75 -25.07 23.56
N ASP A 461 -9.30 -26.24 23.89
CA ASP A 461 -8.59 -27.37 24.52
C ASP A 461 -8.23 -28.47 23.51
N THR A 462 -8.50 -28.22 22.22
CA THR A 462 -8.13 -29.14 21.14
C THR A 462 -6.64 -29.07 20.81
N PRO A 463 -5.99 -30.18 20.40
CA PRO A 463 -4.62 -30.15 19.92
C PRO A 463 -4.44 -29.20 18.74
N LEU A 464 -3.27 -28.58 18.64
CA LEU A 464 -2.86 -27.88 17.41
C LEU A 464 -3.03 -28.81 16.20
N ALA A 465 -3.39 -28.28 15.03
CA ALA A 465 -3.72 -29.09 13.86
C ALA A 465 -2.62 -30.12 13.50
N ALA A 466 -1.35 -29.72 13.61
CA ALA A 466 -0.19 -30.58 13.36
C ALA A 466 -0.02 -31.74 14.37
N LEU A 467 -0.65 -31.66 15.54
CA LEU A 467 -0.61 -32.66 16.61
C LEU A 467 -1.93 -33.43 16.74
N SER A 468 -2.90 -33.17 15.87
CA SER A 468 -4.21 -33.82 15.93
C SER A 468 -4.15 -35.23 15.35
N ASP A 469 -4.75 -36.19 16.06
CA ASP A 469 -4.99 -37.54 15.53
C ASP A 469 -6.19 -37.60 14.57
N LYS A 470 -6.92 -36.47 14.41
CA LYS A 470 -8.04 -36.34 13.49
C LYS A 470 -7.62 -35.57 12.24
N PRO A 471 -8.21 -35.86 11.06
CA PRO A 471 -7.97 -35.06 9.87
C PRO A 471 -8.45 -33.62 10.12
N ARG A 472 -7.59 -32.65 9.78
CA ARG A 472 -7.83 -31.21 9.91
C ARG A 472 -7.78 -30.55 8.54
N LEU A 473 -8.51 -29.46 8.37
CA LEU A 473 -8.47 -28.70 7.13
C LEU A 473 -7.17 -27.91 7.05
N LEU A 474 -6.73 -27.59 5.84
CA LEU A 474 -5.50 -26.80 5.66
C LEU A 474 -5.60 -25.42 6.33
N PHE A 475 -6.81 -24.86 6.43
CA PHE A 475 -7.10 -23.62 7.12
C PHE A 475 -6.65 -23.63 8.60
N ASP A 476 -6.76 -24.77 9.29
CA ASP A 476 -6.41 -24.90 10.72
C ASP A 476 -4.91 -24.75 11.04
N TYR A 477 -4.06 -24.78 10.00
CA TYR A 477 -2.62 -24.61 10.14
C TYR A 477 -2.18 -23.14 10.14
N PHE A 478 -3.12 -22.22 9.94
CA PHE A 478 -2.88 -20.79 9.90
C PHE A 478 -3.52 -20.12 11.12
N SER A 479 -2.82 -19.12 11.65
CA SER A 479 -3.33 -18.27 12.72
C SER A 479 -3.52 -16.86 12.19
N GLN A 480 -4.63 -16.22 12.56
CA GLN A 480 -4.86 -14.82 12.25
C GLN A 480 -3.87 -13.95 13.04
N LEU A 481 -3.20 -13.05 12.33
CA LEU A 481 -2.40 -12.01 12.97
C LEU A 481 -3.34 -10.93 13.48
N PHE A 482 -2.99 -10.31 14.60
CA PHE A 482 -3.74 -9.20 15.15
C PHE A 482 -2.79 -8.13 15.68
N ALA A 483 -3.26 -6.89 15.62
CA ALA A 483 -2.51 -5.73 16.04
C ALA A 483 -2.41 -5.65 17.56
N GLN A 484 -1.21 -5.36 18.07
CA GLN A 484 -0.97 -5.14 19.49
C GLN A 484 0.03 -3.99 19.64
N VAL A 485 -0.33 -2.96 20.40
CA VAL A 485 0.52 -1.80 20.76
C VAL A 485 0.91 -0.91 19.57
N THR A 486 1.48 -1.46 18.49
CA THR A 486 2.06 -0.71 17.37
C THR A 486 1.00 0.03 16.55
N ASN A 487 -0.14 -0.63 16.32
CA ASN A 487 -1.36 -0.04 15.77
C ASN A 487 -2.62 -0.53 16.53
N PRO A 488 -3.69 0.27 16.63
CA PRO A 488 -4.95 -0.14 17.25
C PRO A 488 -5.79 -0.99 16.27
N PRO A 489 -6.57 -1.96 16.78
CA PRO A 489 -7.66 -2.57 16.00
C PRO A 489 -8.81 -1.57 15.81
N LEU A 490 -9.61 -1.79 14.77
CA LEU A 490 -10.82 -1.03 14.46
C LEU A 490 -12.07 -1.71 15.04
N ASP A 491 -13.06 -0.93 15.47
CA ASP A 491 -14.38 -1.45 15.83
C ASP A 491 -15.25 -1.60 14.56
N ALA A 492 -15.25 -2.78 13.96
CA ALA A 492 -15.97 -3.07 12.72
C ALA A 492 -17.50 -2.86 12.79
N ILE A 493 -18.08 -2.69 13.98
CA ILE A 493 -19.52 -2.43 14.16
C ILE A 493 -19.80 -0.94 14.30
N ARG A 494 -19.01 -0.23 15.12
CA ARG A 494 -19.23 1.20 15.39
C ARG A 494 -18.59 2.10 14.34
N GLU A 495 -17.56 1.60 13.66
CA GLU A 495 -16.78 2.29 12.64
C GLU A 495 -17.01 1.65 11.26
N GLU A 496 -18.19 1.04 11.02
CA GLU A 496 -18.55 0.43 9.73
C GLU A 496 -18.49 1.42 8.55
N LEU A 497 -18.70 2.72 8.81
CA LEU A 497 -18.67 3.76 7.78
C LEU A 497 -17.28 3.93 7.12
N VAL A 498 -16.20 3.51 7.77
CA VAL A 498 -14.82 3.64 7.26
C VAL A 498 -14.27 2.32 6.70
N THR A 499 -15.06 1.24 6.77
CA THR A 499 -14.73 -0.08 6.20
C THR A 499 -15.53 -0.35 4.93
N SER A 500 -14.98 -1.19 4.07
CA SER A 500 -15.65 -1.69 2.87
C SER A 500 -15.20 -3.12 2.60
N LEU A 501 -16.16 -3.98 2.29
CA LEU A 501 -15.92 -5.36 1.84
C LEU A 501 -16.05 -5.47 0.30
N GLY A 502 -16.29 -4.35 -0.37
CA GLY A 502 -16.38 -4.29 -1.82
C GLY A 502 -15.02 -4.54 -2.47
N GLY A 503 -15.06 -5.11 -3.68
CA GLY A 503 -13.86 -5.40 -4.45
C GLY A 503 -14.16 -5.42 -5.95
N SER A 504 -13.21 -5.90 -6.73
CA SER A 504 -13.37 -6.03 -8.17
C SER A 504 -12.68 -7.28 -8.73
N ILE A 505 -13.22 -7.79 -9.83
CA ILE A 505 -12.68 -8.92 -10.58
C ILE A 505 -12.32 -8.45 -11.98
N GLY A 506 -11.05 -8.53 -12.35
CA GLY A 506 -10.64 -8.28 -13.72
C GLY A 506 -9.16 -7.95 -13.84
N PRO A 507 -8.72 -7.62 -15.06
CA PRO A 507 -7.36 -7.18 -15.31
C PRO A 507 -7.13 -5.76 -14.77
N GLU A 508 -5.91 -5.52 -14.30
CA GLU A 508 -5.35 -4.21 -14.05
C GLU A 508 -4.60 -3.70 -15.29
N HIS A 509 -4.34 -2.39 -15.34
CA HIS A 509 -3.64 -1.72 -16.42
C HIS A 509 -2.42 -0.96 -15.89
N ASN A 510 -1.69 -0.29 -16.79
CA ASN A 510 -0.53 0.52 -16.42
C ASN A 510 -0.92 1.57 -15.36
N LEU A 511 -0.21 1.53 -14.22
CA LEU A 511 -0.46 2.42 -13.10
C LEU A 511 -0.12 3.88 -13.43
N LEU A 512 0.83 4.13 -14.34
CA LEU A 512 1.33 5.47 -14.67
C LEU A 512 0.56 6.15 -15.80
N ASP A 513 -0.22 5.39 -16.57
CA ASP A 513 -1.02 5.90 -17.68
C ASP A 513 -2.46 5.33 -17.60
N PRO A 514 -3.29 5.84 -16.68
CA PRO A 514 -4.63 5.33 -16.47
C PRO A 514 -5.62 5.88 -17.51
N GLY A 515 -6.60 5.06 -17.89
CA GLY A 515 -7.70 5.47 -18.76
C GLY A 515 -8.96 4.61 -18.55
N PRO A 516 -9.95 4.68 -19.46
CA PRO A 516 -11.20 3.92 -19.33
C PRO A 516 -10.99 2.41 -19.17
N ALA A 517 -9.98 1.87 -19.87
CA ALA A 517 -9.65 0.45 -19.82
C ALA A 517 -9.17 0.01 -18.42
N SER A 518 -8.59 0.92 -17.64
CA SER A 518 -8.04 0.62 -16.32
C SER A 518 -9.10 0.27 -15.27
N CYS A 519 -10.36 0.65 -15.49
CA CYS A 519 -11.49 0.28 -14.63
C CYS A 519 -12.39 -0.79 -15.26
N ARG A 520 -11.92 -1.50 -16.29
CA ARG A 520 -12.65 -2.59 -16.96
C ARG A 520 -12.69 -3.86 -16.11
N GLN A 521 -13.47 -3.80 -15.04
CA GLN A 521 -13.56 -4.82 -13.99
C GLN A 521 -15.04 -5.07 -13.62
N ILE A 522 -15.33 -6.27 -13.10
CA ILE A 522 -16.62 -6.58 -12.49
C ILE A 522 -16.58 -6.12 -11.04
N SER A 523 -17.44 -5.17 -10.67
CA SER A 523 -17.55 -4.68 -9.30
C SER A 523 -18.35 -5.65 -8.43
N LEU A 524 -17.81 -5.94 -7.26
CA LEU A 524 -18.43 -6.75 -6.21
C LEU A 524 -18.75 -5.86 -5.01
N ALA A 525 -19.97 -5.98 -4.49
CA ALA A 525 -20.34 -5.34 -3.23
C ALA A 525 -19.84 -6.13 -2.01
N PHE A 526 -19.56 -7.42 -2.20
CA PHE A 526 -19.24 -8.35 -1.14
C PHE A 526 -18.33 -9.47 -1.68
N PRO A 527 -17.38 -10.00 -0.88
CA PRO A 527 -16.41 -10.96 -1.38
C PRO A 527 -16.94 -12.40 -1.37
N VAL A 528 -18.06 -12.65 -0.67
CA VAL A 528 -18.76 -13.93 -0.67
C VAL A 528 -19.93 -13.85 -1.63
N ILE A 529 -19.92 -14.70 -2.67
CA ILE A 529 -20.92 -14.69 -3.75
C ILE A 529 -21.74 -15.98 -3.75
N ASP A 530 -23.00 -15.89 -4.17
CA ASP A 530 -23.86 -17.05 -4.31
C ASP A 530 -23.63 -17.83 -5.63
N ASN A 531 -24.31 -18.97 -5.78
CA ASN A 531 -24.18 -19.83 -6.97
C ASN A 531 -24.68 -19.14 -8.25
N ASP A 532 -25.69 -18.28 -8.13
CA ASP A 532 -26.30 -17.59 -9.28
C ASP A 532 -25.36 -16.47 -9.76
N GLU A 533 -24.74 -15.77 -8.83
CA GLU A 533 -23.66 -14.80 -9.04
C GLU A 533 -22.41 -15.44 -9.66
N LEU A 534 -21.98 -16.61 -9.18
CA LEU A 534 -20.89 -17.35 -9.82
C LEU A 534 -21.25 -17.73 -11.25
N ALA A 535 -22.47 -18.21 -11.50
CA ALA A 535 -22.93 -18.56 -12.85
C ALA A 535 -22.94 -17.33 -13.78
N LYS A 536 -23.29 -16.14 -13.27
CA LYS A 536 -23.16 -14.88 -14.03
C LYS A 536 -21.72 -14.60 -14.43
N ILE A 537 -20.76 -14.81 -13.53
CA ILE A 537 -19.33 -14.60 -13.79
C ILE A 537 -18.81 -15.59 -14.83
N ILE A 538 -19.13 -16.89 -14.70
CA ILE A 538 -18.69 -17.94 -15.64
C ILE A 538 -19.25 -17.72 -17.06
N HIS A 539 -20.43 -17.10 -17.17
CA HIS A 539 -21.10 -16.89 -18.45
C HIS A 539 -21.18 -15.43 -18.85
N VAL A 540 -20.36 -14.56 -18.26
CA VAL A 540 -20.41 -13.10 -18.48
C VAL A 540 -20.20 -12.73 -19.95
N ASN A 541 -19.37 -13.49 -20.67
CA ASN A 541 -19.12 -13.29 -22.10
C ASN A 541 -19.77 -14.36 -23.00
N ALA A 542 -20.78 -15.09 -22.51
CA ALA A 542 -21.43 -16.16 -23.30
C ALA A 542 -22.05 -15.62 -24.61
N ASP A 543 -22.60 -14.41 -24.57
CA ASP A 543 -23.25 -13.77 -25.73
C ASP A 543 -22.29 -12.92 -26.57
N GLY A 544 -20.99 -12.89 -26.23
CA GLY A 544 -19.96 -12.10 -26.92
C GLY A 544 -19.97 -10.59 -26.64
N ASN A 545 -20.89 -10.11 -25.79
CA ASN A 545 -21.05 -8.69 -25.46
C ASN A 545 -19.97 -8.14 -24.51
N HIS A 546 -19.18 -9.02 -23.90
CA HIS A 546 -18.23 -8.70 -22.82
C HIS A 546 -16.84 -9.31 -23.07
N PRO A 547 -16.19 -9.05 -24.22
CA PRO A 547 -14.96 -9.74 -24.62
C PRO A 547 -13.77 -9.55 -23.66
N GLY A 548 -13.82 -8.53 -22.79
CA GLY A 548 -12.81 -8.31 -21.74
C GLY A 548 -12.97 -9.17 -20.49
N PHE A 549 -14.01 -10.00 -20.40
CA PHE A 549 -14.35 -10.79 -19.20
C PHE A 549 -14.39 -12.30 -19.48
N ILE A 550 -13.58 -12.80 -20.42
CA ILE A 550 -13.52 -14.25 -20.70
C ILE A 550 -13.10 -14.99 -19.43
N SER A 551 -13.94 -15.93 -18.99
CA SER A 551 -13.69 -16.77 -17.81
C SER A 551 -13.20 -18.16 -18.20
N TYR A 552 -12.30 -18.71 -17.40
CA TYR A 552 -11.83 -20.09 -17.52
C TYR A 552 -12.01 -20.82 -16.19
N VAL A 553 -12.67 -21.98 -16.23
CA VAL A 553 -12.94 -22.80 -15.03
C VAL A 553 -11.90 -23.91 -14.95
N VAL A 554 -11.05 -23.83 -13.94
CA VAL A 554 -10.03 -24.84 -13.62
C VAL A 554 -10.66 -25.92 -12.76
N LYS A 555 -10.46 -27.18 -13.17
CA LYS A 555 -10.83 -28.34 -12.35
C LYS A 555 -9.74 -28.65 -11.34
N GLY A 556 -9.96 -28.24 -10.10
CA GLY A 556 -9.11 -28.51 -8.94
C GLY A 556 -9.29 -29.93 -8.39
N LEU A 557 -9.22 -30.95 -9.25
CA LEU A 557 -9.38 -32.36 -8.87
C LEU A 557 -8.12 -33.16 -9.22
N PHE A 558 -7.73 -34.11 -8.38
CA PHE A 558 -6.56 -34.98 -8.61
C PHE A 558 -6.91 -36.48 -8.44
N PRO A 559 -6.24 -37.40 -9.18
CA PRO A 559 -6.49 -38.83 -9.06
C PRO A 559 -6.11 -39.40 -7.69
N ILE A 560 -7.08 -40.06 -7.03
CA ILE A 560 -6.91 -40.63 -5.68
C ILE A 560 -5.84 -41.73 -5.68
N ALA A 561 -5.81 -42.56 -6.72
CA ALA A 561 -4.90 -43.70 -6.86
C ALA A 561 -3.41 -43.29 -6.84
N GLU A 562 -3.11 -42.03 -7.11
CA GLU A 562 -1.74 -41.52 -7.19
C GLU A 562 -1.26 -40.79 -5.93
N GLY A 563 -2.14 -40.60 -4.95
CA GLY A 563 -1.82 -39.99 -3.66
C GLY A 563 -1.15 -38.61 -3.79
N GLY A 564 -0.20 -38.33 -2.90
CA GLY A 564 0.45 -37.02 -2.80
C GLY A 564 1.27 -36.61 -4.03
N GLU A 565 1.85 -37.57 -4.76
CA GLU A 565 2.56 -37.26 -6.01
C GLU A 565 1.57 -36.90 -7.13
N GLY A 566 0.40 -37.53 -7.18
CA GLY A 566 -0.70 -37.12 -8.08
C GLY A 566 -1.19 -35.71 -7.80
N LEU A 567 -1.38 -35.37 -6.52
CA LEU A 567 -1.71 -34.00 -6.09
C LEU A 567 -0.66 -32.99 -6.54
N ARG A 568 0.63 -33.27 -6.27
CA ARG A 568 1.74 -32.39 -6.68
C ARG A 568 1.76 -32.19 -8.19
N ARG A 569 1.64 -33.28 -8.97
CA ARG A 569 1.65 -33.22 -10.44
C ARG A 569 0.48 -32.38 -10.95
N ARG A 570 -0.73 -32.60 -10.42
CA ARG A 570 -1.91 -31.84 -10.83
C ARG A 570 -1.77 -30.34 -10.54
N ILE A 571 -1.14 -29.96 -9.44
CA ILE A 571 -0.86 -28.54 -9.15
C ILE A 571 0.03 -27.91 -10.23
N GLU A 572 1.08 -28.62 -10.67
CA GLU A 572 1.94 -28.11 -11.76
C GLU A 572 1.20 -28.06 -13.11
N GLU A 573 0.37 -29.06 -13.41
CA GLU A 573 -0.50 -29.05 -14.58
C GLU A 573 -1.45 -27.85 -14.56
N ILE A 574 -2.09 -27.58 -13.41
CA ILE A 574 -2.99 -26.42 -13.22
C ILE A 574 -2.25 -25.10 -13.44
N ARG A 575 -1.02 -24.95 -12.92
CA ARG A 575 -0.23 -23.73 -13.17
C ARG A 575 -0.02 -23.49 -14.66
N ALA A 576 0.34 -24.53 -15.42
CA ALA A 576 0.50 -24.44 -16.86
C ALA A 576 -0.82 -24.17 -17.59
N GLU A 577 -1.90 -24.86 -17.19
CA GLU A 577 -3.27 -24.71 -17.70
C GLU A 577 -3.76 -23.25 -17.55
N VAL A 578 -3.56 -22.66 -16.36
CA VAL A 578 -3.93 -21.27 -16.08
C VAL A 578 -3.12 -20.30 -16.94
N SER A 579 -1.79 -20.47 -17.05
CA SER A 579 -0.96 -19.64 -17.92
C SER A 579 -1.44 -19.69 -19.38
N GLN A 580 -1.73 -20.88 -19.90
CA GLN A 580 -2.27 -21.06 -21.25
C GLN A 580 -3.65 -20.39 -21.43
N ALA A 581 -4.53 -20.48 -20.43
CA ALA A 581 -5.83 -19.83 -20.46
C ALA A 581 -5.69 -18.30 -20.54
N ILE A 582 -4.74 -17.72 -19.80
CA ILE A 582 -4.45 -16.27 -19.81
C ILE A 582 -3.97 -15.82 -21.20
N ASP A 583 -3.06 -16.59 -21.80
CA ASP A 583 -2.55 -16.35 -23.15
C ASP A 583 -3.65 -16.49 -24.21
N ALA A 584 -4.60 -17.40 -24.00
CA ALA A 584 -5.80 -17.56 -24.82
C ALA A 584 -6.86 -16.45 -24.59
N GLY A 585 -6.61 -15.51 -23.68
CA GLY A 585 -7.46 -14.34 -23.46
C GLY A 585 -8.33 -14.38 -22.20
N ALA A 586 -8.21 -15.40 -21.35
CA ALA A 586 -8.94 -15.44 -20.08
C ALA A 586 -8.52 -14.27 -19.18
N ARG A 587 -9.51 -13.63 -18.57
CA ARG A 587 -9.37 -12.50 -17.61
C ARG A 587 -9.99 -12.80 -16.25
N ILE A 588 -10.70 -13.92 -16.13
CA ILE A 588 -11.25 -14.43 -14.89
C ILE A 588 -10.91 -15.92 -14.81
N ILE A 589 -10.27 -16.35 -13.73
CA ILE A 589 -9.96 -17.75 -13.48
C ILE A 589 -10.81 -18.20 -12.30
N VAL A 590 -11.68 -19.18 -12.54
CA VAL A 590 -12.49 -19.82 -11.51
C VAL A 590 -11.79 -21.10 -11.09
N LEU A 591 -11.30 -21.14 -9.85
CA LEU A 591 -10.67 -22.31 -9.25
C LEU A 591 -11.77 -23.12 -8.56
N SER A 592 -12.15 -24.26 -9.14
CA SER A 592 -13.28 -25.07 -8.66
C SER A 592 -12.82 -26.42 -8.12
N ASP A 593 -13.25 -26.75 -6.90
CA ASP A 593 -13.12 -28.10 -6.33
C ASP A 593 -14.40 -28.96 -6.51
N ARG A 594 -15.37 -28.46 -7.29
CA ARG A 594 -16.62 -29.16 -7.57
C ARG A 594 -16.38 -30.42 -8.41
N ASP A 595 -17.35 -31.32 -8.38
CA ASP A 595 -17.42 -32.55 -9.19
C ASP A 595 -16.38 -33.62 -8.85
N GLY A 596 -15.88 -33.64 -7.60
CA GLY A 596 -15.15 -34.78 -7.07
C GLY A 596 -15.97 -36.07 -7.08
N ASP A 597 -15.33 -37.19 -7.40
CA ASP A 597 -15.96 -38.50 -7.57
C ASP A 597 -15.14 -39.63 -6.91
N ALA A 598 -15.42 -40.88 -7.28
CA ALA A 598 -14.75 -42.05 -6.70
C ALA A 598 -13.28 -42.17 -7.14
N ASP A 599 -12.89 -41.53 -8.24
CA ASP A 599 -11.56 -41.62 -8.83
C ASP A 599 -10.75 -40.34 -8.59
N ASN A 600 -11.43 -39.20 -8.43
CA ASN A 600 -10.83 -37.87 -8.32
C ASN A 600 -11.26 -37.14 -7.04
N ALA A 601 -10.28 -36.76 -6.22
CA ALA A 601 -10.51 -35.99 -5.00
C ALA A 601 -10.31 -34.48 -5.24
N PRO A 602 -11.03 -33.61 -4.50
CA PRO A 602 -10.81 -32.18 -4.52
C PRO A 602 -9.44 -31.82 -3.95
N ILE A 603 -8.73 -30.91 -4.62
CA ILE A 603 -7.54 -30.25 -4.09
C ILE A 603 -8.00 -29.24 -3.02
N PRO A 604 -7.35 -29.19 -1.83
CA PRO A 604 -7.66 -28.18 -0.83
C PRO A 604 -7.63 -26.77 -1.44
N SER A 605 -8.74 -26.05 -1.31
CA SER A 605 -9.02 -24.77 -1.96
C SER A 605 -7.96 -23.71 -1.64
N LEU A 606 -7.47 -23.66 -0.40
CA LEU A 606 -6.40 -22.75 -0.01
C LEU A 606 -5.06 -23.08 -0.70
N LEU A 607 -4.75 -24.37 -0.85
CA LEU A 607 -3.55 -24.82 -1.57
C LEU A 607 -3.66 -24.50 -3.06
N LEU A 608 -4.81 -24.78 -3.68
CA LEU A 608 -5.08 -24.48 -5.07
C LEU A 608 -4.95 -22.97 -5.36
N THR A 609 -5.60 -22.15 -4.53
CA THR A 609 -5.61 -20.68 -4.66
C THR A 609 -4.21 -20.11 -4.51
N SER A 610 -3.50 -20.47 -3.43
CA SER A 610 -2.14 -19.97 -3.17
C SER A 610 -1.14 -20.45 -4.23
N ALA A 611 -1.24 -21.69 -4.71
CA ALA A 611 -0.35 -22.22 -5.74
C ALA A 611 -0.49 -21.48 -7.07
N VAL A 612 -1.73 -21.14 -7.47
CA VAL A 612 -2.00 -20.35 -8.69
C VAL A 612 -1.61 -18.89 -8.47
N HIS A 613 -2.02 -18.27 -7.36
CA HIS A 613 -1.73 -16.87 -7.06
C HIS A 613 -0.23 -16.56 -7.12
N HIS A 614 0.59 -17.35 -6.41
CA HIS A 614 2.04 -17.14 -6.38
C HIS A 614 2.74 -17.54 -7.67
N HIS A 615 2.19 -18.49 -8.44
CA HIS A 615 2.68 -18.79 -9.79
C HIS A 615 2.52 -17.57 -10.69
N LEU A 616 1.33 -16.97 -10.71
CA LEU A 616 1.05 -15.79 -11.53
C LEU A 616 1.86 -14.56 -11.11
N ILE A 617 2.20 -14.41 -9.82
CA ILE A 617 3.13 -13.36 -9.36
C ILE A 617 4.52 -13.58 -9.97
N ARG A 618 5.06 -14.81 -9.88
CA ARG A 618 6.39 -15.14 -10.43
C ARG A 618 6.45 -14.96 -11.95
N GLU A 619 5.38 -15.34 -12.64
CA GLU A 619 5.23 -15.18 -14.09
C GLU A 619 4.84 -13.75 -14.50
N LYS A 620 4.69 -12.81 -13.56
CA LYS A 620 4.31 -11.42 -13.86
C LYS A 620 2.98 -11.30 -14.64
N THR A 621 2.05 -12.21 -14.37
CA THR A 621 0.73 -12.29 -15.01
C THR A 621 -0.43 -12.14 -14.04
N ARG A 622 -0.18 -12.02 -12.73
CA ARG A 622 -1.24 -11.90 -11.70
C ARG A 622 -2.18 -10.72 -11.95
N THR A 623 -1.67 -9.59 -12.42
CA THR A 623 -2.46 -8.39 -12.75
C THR A 623 -3.34 -8.56 -13.98
N LYS A 624 -3.18 -9.62 -14.78
CA LYS A 624 -3.99 -9.84 -15.99
C LYS A 624 -5.33 -10.53 -15.70
N VAL A 625 -5.56 -11.02 -14.49
CA VAL A 625 -6.75 -11.83 -14.16
C VAL A 625 -7.32 -11.54 -12.78
N GLY A 626 -8.64 -11.74 -12.63
CA GLY A 626 -9.26 -11.98 -11.32
C GLY A 626 -9.29 -13.47 -10.98
N LEU A 627 -9.11 -13.83 -9.71
CA LEU A 627 -9.26 -15.21 -9.21
C LEU A 627 -10.57 -15.34 -8.43
N VAL A 628 -11.42 -16.30 -8.79
CA VAL A 628 -12.65 -16.63 -8.07
C VAL A 628 -12.53 -18.07 -7.58
N VAL A 629 -12.88 -18.33 -6.33
CA VAL A 629 -12.78 -19.66 -5.73
C VAL A 629 -14.16 -20.25 -5.54
N GLU A 630 -14.45 -21.36 -6.21
CA GLU A 630 -15.64 -22.18 -5.98
C GLU A 630 -15.23 -23.38 -5.13
N THR A 631 -15.73 -23.47 -3.89
CA THR A 631 -15.25 -24.50 -2.96
C THR A 631 -16.32 -25.09 -2.05
N GLY A 632 -16.19 -26.40 -1.83
CA GLY A 632 -16.95 -27.14 -0.84
C GLY A 632 -16.39 -27.04 0.59
N GLU A 633 -15.15 -26.59 0.79
CA GLU A 633 -14.51 -26.58 2.11
C GLU A 633 -14.93 -25.43 3.03
N VAL A 634 -15.28 -24.28 2.45
CA VAL A 634 -15.56 -23.04 3.19
C VAL A 634 -16.85 -23.19 4.00
N ARG A 635 -16.73 -23.07 5.31
CA ARG A 635 -17.85 -23.13 6.26
C ARG A 635 -17.68 -22.18 7.45
N GLU A 636 -16.54 -21.50 7.55
CA GLU A 636 -16.18 -20.57 8.62
C GLU A 636 -15.64 -19.27 8.03
N VAL A 637 -15.76 -18.18 8.80
CA VAL A 637 -15.23 -16.86 8.45
C VAL A 637 -13.73 -16.92 8.14
N HIS A 638 -12.97 -17.66 8.96
CA HIS A 638 -11.53 -17.81 8.78
C HIS A 638 -11.15 -18.39 7.41
N HIS A 639 -11.98 -19.28 6.86
CA HIS A 639 -11.72 -19.88 5.54
C HIS A 639 -11.83 -18.83 4.43
N VAL A 640 -12.84 -17.96 4.50
CA VAL A 640 -13.01 -16.85 3.55
C VAL A 640 -11.84 -15.88 3.66
N ALA A 641 -11.48 -15.46 4.88
CA ALA A 641 -10.39 -14.53 5.13
C ALA A 641 -9.04 -15.03 4.56
N LEU A 642 -8.72 -16.31 4.74
CA LEU A 642 -7.52 -16.89 4.15
C LEU A 642 -7.56 -16.95 2.63
N LEU A 643 -8.68 -17.37 2.03
CA LEU A 643 -8.78 -17.42 0.56
C LEU A 643 -8.57 -16.04 -0.07
N ILE A 644 -9.17 -14.99 0.50
CA ILE A 644 -8.98 -13.60 0.08
C ILE A 644 -7.52 -13.18 0.29
N GLY A 645 -6.98 -13.41 1.50
CA GLY A 645 -5.60 -13.06 1.85
C GLY A 645 -4.53 -13.75 1.00
N TYR A 646 -4.85 -14.92 0.41
CA TYR A 646 -4.01 -15.67 -0.51
C TYR A 646 -4.35 -15.47 -1.99
N GLY A 647 -5.19 -14.47 -2.31
CA GLY A 647 -5.31 -13.89 -3.65
C GLY A 647 -6.65 -14.07 -4.35
N ALA A 648 -7.67 -14.62 -3.69
CA ALA A 648 -9.03 -14.68 -4.23
C ALA A 648 -9.69 -13.28 -4.22
N ALA A 649 -10.32 -12.91 -5.33
CA ALA A 649 -11.16 -11.71 -5.43
C ALA A 649 -12.59 -11.97 -4.94
N ALA A 650 -13.07 -13.22 -5.08
CA ALA A 650 -14.36 -13.66 -4.55
C ALA A 650 -14.32 -15.15 -4.17
N VAL A 651 -15.18 -15.53 -3.22
CA VAL A 651 -15.34 -16.89 -2.73
C VAL A 651 -16.81 -17.30 -2.85
N ASN A 652 -17.05 -18.42 -3.50
CA ASN A 652 -18.34 -19.08 -3.60
C ASN A 652 -18.33 -20.37 -2.74
N PRO A 653 -18.91 -20.33 -1.52
CA PRO A 653 -18.94 -21.47 -0.61
C PRO A 653 -20.13 -22.40 -0.92
N TYR A 654 -20.15 -22.99 -2.12
CA TYR A 654 -21.35 -23.65 -2.65
C TYR A 654 -21.93 -24.72 -1.73
N LEU A 655 -21.08 -25.54 -1.11
CA LEU A 655 -21.56 -26.66 -0.30
C LEU A 655 -22.15 -26.19 1.03
N ALA A 656 -21.63 -25.11 1.61
CA ALA A 656 -22.21 -24.52 2.82
C ALA A 656 -23.59 -23.91 2.52
N MET A 657 -23.76 -23.28 1.35
CA MET A 657 -25.06 -22.77 0.90
C MET A 657 -26.08 -23.88 0.66
N GLU A 658 -25.69 -24.91 -0.11
CA GLU A 658 -26.52 -26.10 -0.34
C GLU A 658 -26.89 -26.80 0.97
N THR A 659 -25.97 -26.80 1.95
CA THR A 659 -26.20 -27.37 3.29
C THR A 659 -27.21 -26.53 4.09
N ALA A 660 -27.12 -25.20 4.05
CA ALA A 660 -28.06 -24.33 4.73
C ALA A 660 -29.48 -24.47 4.16
N GLU A 661 -29.59 -24.56 2.83
CA GLU A 661 -30.85 -24.85 2.14
C GLU A 661 -31.41 -26.23 2.53
N ASP A 662 -30.58 -27.28 2.48
CA ASP A 662 -31.00 -28.64 2.85
C ASP A 662 -31.48 -28.72 4.30
N LEU A 663 -30.83 -28.04 5.25
CA LEU A 663 -31.27 -28.01 6.65
C LEU A 663 -32.65 -27.35 6.84
N VAL A 664 -33.02 -26.38 6.00
CA VAL A 664 -34.37 -25.81 5.99
C VAL A 664 -35.36 -26.82 5.40
N LEU A 665 -35.02 -27.43 4.26
CA LEU A 665 -35.87 -28.41 3.58
C LEU A 665 -36.13 -29.67 4.42
N GLN A 666 -35.17 -30.10 5.23
CA GLN A 666 -35.32 -31.20 6.20
C GLN A 666 -36.06 -30.79 7.48
N GLY A 667 -36.41 -29.51 7.65
CA GLY A 667 -37.13 -29.01 8.83
C GLY A 667 -36.28 -28.86 10.09
N VAL A 668 -34.95 -28.89 9.98
CA VAL A 668 -34.02 -28.61 11.10
C VAL A 668 -34.03 -27.11 11.42
N ILE A 669 -34.16 -26.28 10.39
CA ILE A 669 -34.34 -24.84 10.48
C ILE A 669 -35.79 -24.50 10.09
N THR A 670 -36.57 -23.95 11.00
CA THR A 670 -38.02 -23.73 10.82
C THR A 670 -38.43 -22.28 10.58
N ASP A 671 -37.59 -21.32 10.96
CA ASP A 671 -38.00 -19.91 11.10
C ASP A 671 -37.52 -18.99 9.95
N VAL A 672 -36.84 -19.56 8.95
CA VAL A 672 -36.33 -18.84 7.77
C VAL A 672 -36.53 -19.67 6.51
N THR A 673 -36.76 -19.02 5.37
CA THR A 673 -36.85 -19.70 4.06
C THR A 673 -35.46 -20.12 3.57
N PRO A 674 -35.34 -21.08 2.62
CA PRO A 674 -34.06 -21.45 2.03
C PRO A 674 -33.24 -20.26 1.50
N GLU A 675 -33.89 -19.35 0.77
CA GLU A 675 -33.23 -18.17 0.18
C GLU A 675 -32.80 -17.18 1.26
N LYS A 676 -33.54 -17.11 2.38
CA LYS A 676 -33.15 -16.29 3.52
C LYS A 676 -31.99 -16.92 4.29
N ALA A 677 -31.97 -18.25 4.43
CA ALA A 677 -30.89 -18.99 5.06
C ALA A 677 -29.57 -18.82 4.32
N VAL A 678 -29.58 -18.92 2.98
CA VAL A 678 -28.40 -18.67 2.14
C VAL A 678 -27.91 -17.23 2.28
N ARG A 679 -28.80 -16.24 2.17
CA ARG A 679 -28.43 -14.82 2.35
C ARG A 679 -27.85 -14.53 3.74
N ASN A 680 -28.40 -15.15 4.78
CA ASN A 680 -27.90 -15.02 6.14
C ASN A 680 -26.51 -15.66 6.26
N LEU A 681 -26.31 -16.86 5.73
CA LEU A 681 -25.00 -17.52 5.72
C LEU A 681 -23.93 -16.66 5.02
N ILE A 682 -24.22 -16.15 3.82
CA ILE A 682 -23.32 -15.25 3.07
C ILE A 682 -22.99 -14.02 3.92
N LYS A 683 -24.01 -13.36 4.49
CA LYS A 683 -23.82 -12.20 5.36
C LYS A 683 -22.93 -12.52 6.56
N ALA A 684 -23.14 -13.66 7.22
CA ALA A 684 -22.36 -14.08 8.38
C ALA A 684 -20.89 -14.31 8.00
N LEU A 685 -20.65 -15.03 6.90
CA LEU A 685 -19.31 -15.36 6.42
C LEU A 685 -18.50 -14.13 6.02
N GLY A 686 -19.12 -13.14 5.36
CA GLY A 686 -18.39 -11.94 4.95
C GLY A 686 -18.35 -10.84 6.00
N LYS A 687 -19.34 -10.73 6.92
CA LYS A 687 -19.28 -9.72 8.01
C LYS A 687 -18.14 -10.01 8.99
N GLY A 688 -17.76 -11.27 9.14
CA GLY A 688 -16.63 -11.65 10.00
C GLY A 688 -15.26 -11.41 9.37
N VAL A 689 -15.19 -11.18 8.05
CA VAL A 689 -13.97 -10.75 7.33
C VAL A 689 -13.79 -9.26 7.54
#